data_AF-A0A1Q6WRP5-F1
#
_entry.id   AF-A0A1Q6WRP5-F1
#
_cell.length_a   1.000
_cell.length_b   1.000
_cell.length_c   1.000
_cell.angle_alpha   90.00
_cell.angle_beta   90.00
_cell.angle_gamma   90.00
#
_symmetry.space_group_name_H-M   'P 1'
#
loop_
_entity.id
_entity.type
_entity.pdbx_description
1 polymer ?
#
loop_
_entity_poly.entity_id
_entity_poly.type
_entity_poly.pdbx_seq_one_letter_code
_entity_poly.pdbx_strand_id
1 'polypeptide(L)'
;MNTRQARGRRSSGAAVLIFRLLAVAGIAGAAGVSGCGGGSGSPMSSMAPASGVAMVTLTDAPGDFLSYQLAVVSLKLTSADGTAVETLPAPSKVDFAQLANLSEVISARQVSAGTYTGVSMTVDYGGGTIVVDNGAGGLTVPAANIMNGATNGALVAPNGQLTLTLKLPPGAPLVISDRGIANFALDFNLGASNTVAPAAISASTLASAVTVTVQPMLSASLAPDASKPVRVRGKLLSVDTSASSYTVNVRPFNDAMDDDHGQMVVGTTATTSYTLNGTAYTGSAGLTALAALGAGTVTAATGSFDTQSQTFTATAVFAGSSVPGAGLDSVDGTVFARSGNVLTVGHAWTDARGSDDEQFSRSIAVTVAGTTAVTEDGQSGSFSAQDISVGQRLQLFGTFGTDSSGNRTLDASSGSARLMRTPLWGQFISSATGVVTVKLQSIAGSDPSMFNFAGTGSSAANDATASAYQVQVPAALQLPPLQAGSPLPFLGFVTPFGSAPPDFKALIPAELLPPNALALLAWASPGVTAPFDAPLSATHVLITQSTLQSAQLHLIRIGPVQLDPAAVPAGLSFVPATTGPMTFAIARVARDRSHTFDSFTSFGDFVTALAGDLTGMTAVRAIAAEGTYDPTSGVLTVNRMLVALTGG
;
A
#
# COMPACT_ATOMS: atom_id res chain seq x y z
N MET A 1 -57.33 31.02 -17.67
CA MET A 1 -58.46 30.23 -18.21
C MET A 1 -57.95 28.82 -18.46
N ASN A 2 -58.00 27.96 -17.44
CA ASN A 2 -59.03 26.94 -17.15
C ASN A 2 -58.52 25.55 -17.60
N THR A 3 -57.85 24.79 -16.73
CA THR A 3 -58.37 23.88 -15.67
C THR A 3 -58.94 22.54 -16.18
N ARG A 4 -58.30 21.43 -15.75
CA ARG A 4 -58.82 20.25 -15.00
C ARG A 4 -57.83 19.07 -15.17
N GLN A 5 -57.15 18.57 -14.12
CA GLN A 5 -57.59 17.57 -13.09
C GLN A 5 -57.95 16.19 -13.68
N ALA A 6 -57.57 15.01 -13.16
CA ALA A 6 -57.00 14.61 -11.87
C ALA A 6 -56.54 13.12 -11.85
N ARG A 7 -55.96 12.74 -10.69
CA ARG A 7 -55.67 11.40 -10.08
C ARG A 7 -54.26 10.83 -10.37
N GLY A 8 -53.34 10.66 -9.42
CA GLY A 8 -53.37 10.76 -7.95
C GLY A 8 -53.36 9.37 -7.28
N ARG A 9 -52.22 8.98 -6.71
CA ARG A 9 -52.15 8.05 -5.57
C ARG A 9 -50.91 8.35 -4.73
N ARG A 10 -51.15 8.99 -3.58
CA ARG A 10 -50.28 9.07 -2.41
C ARG A 10 -50.61 7.88 -1.51
N SER A 11 -49.62 7.34 -0.81
CA SER A 11 -49.84 6.60 0.44
C SER A 11 -48.91 7.19 1.49
N SER A 12 -49.54 7.77 2.51
CA SER A 12 -48.95 8.43 3.66
C SER A 12 -48.70 7.43 4.80
N GLY A 13 -47.91 7.85 5.79
CA GLY A 13 -47.51 7.05 6.95
C GLY A 13 -48.62 6.77 7.99
N ALA A 14 -48.16 6.06 9.02
CA ALA A 14 -48.53 6.14 10.45
C ALA A 14 -49.20 4.91 11.11
N ALA A 15 -48.47 4.42 12.12
CA ALA A 15 -48.90 4.06 13.48
C ALA A 15 -49.47 2.65 13.79
N VAL A 16 -48.86 2.02 14.82
CA VAL A 16 -49.42 1.51 16.12
C VAL A 16 -48.35 0.56 16.73
N LEU A 17 -47.55 0.92 17.74
CA LEU A 17 -47.73 1.03 19.22
C LEU A 17 -48.08 -0.27 20.00
N ILE A 18 -47.18 -0.60 20.96
CA ILE A 18 -47.37 -1.13 22.33
C ILE A 18 -47.43 -2.67 22.54
N PHE A 19 -46.43 -3.21 23.27
CA PHE A 19 -46.59 -3.58 24.69
C PHE A 19 -45.25 -3.55 25.46
N ARG A 20 -45.32 -3.03 26.69
CA ARG A 20 -44.23 -2.73 27.63
C ARG A 20 -44.24 -3.74 28.80
N LEU A 21 -43.05 -3.89 29.41
CA LEU A 21 -42.73 -3.90 30.85
C LEU A 21 -42.69 -5.21 31.68
N LEU A 22 -41.56 -5.27 32.42
CA LEU A 22 -41.33 -5.69 33.83
C LEU A 22 -41.14 -7.19 34.17
N ALA A 23 -39.93 -7.53 34.66
CA ALA A 23 -39.67 -7.55 36.11
C ALA A 23 -38.17 -7.73 36.42
N VAL A 24 -37.68 -6.91 37.36
CA VAL A 24 -36.39 -7.00 38.06
C VAL A 24 -36.64 -7.72 39.39
N ALA A 25 -35.79 -8.65 39.78
CA ALA A 25 -35.53 -8.99 41.18
C ALA A 25 -34.18 -9.72 41.31
N GLY A 26 -33.25 -9.14 42.07
CA GLY A 26 -32.00 -9.78 42.46
C GLY A 26 -32.11 -10.51 43.79
N ILE A 27 -31.28 -11.54 44.00
CA ILE A 27 -30.95 -12.10 45.32
C ILE A 27 -29.46 -12.47 45.32
N ALA A 28 -28.77 -12.04 46.37
CA ALA A 28 -27.41 -12.41 46.74
C ALA A 28 -27.42 -13.54 47.80
N GLY A 29 -26.35 -14.34 47.87
CA GLY A 29 -25.87 -14.94 49.13
C GLY A 29 -25.71 -16.46 49.24
N ALA A 30 -24.44 -16.89 49.24
CA ALA A 30 -23.75 -17.86 50.13
C ALA A 30 -24.12 -19.37 50.21
N ALA A 31 -23.10 -20.18 49.85
CA ALA A 31 -22.50 -21.35 50.53
C ALA A 31 -23.36 -22.44 51.22
N GLY A 32 -23.09 -23.71 50.86
CA GLY A 32 -23.44 -24.89 51.67
C GLY A 32 -23.22 -26.22 50.93
N VAL A 33 -22.29 -27.04 51.43
CA VAL A 33 -21.84 -28.34 50.93
C VAL A 33 -22.82 -29.51 51.20
N SER A 34 -22.67 -30.58 50.41
CA SER A 34 -22.81 -32.03 50.74
C SER A 34 -23.88 -32.82 49.98
N GLY A 35 -23.44 -33.86 49.25
CA GLY A 35 -24.06 -35.18 49.38
C GLY A 35 -24.72 -35.85 48.16
N CYS A 36 -23.90 -36.65 47.46
CA CYS A 36 -24.19 -38.00 46.94
C CYS A 36 -25.07 -38.23 45.69
N GLY A 37 -24.47 -38.90 44.70
CA GLY A 37 -25.01 -40.15 44.15
C GLY A 37 -25.56 -40.11 42.73
N GLY A 38 -24.76 -40.53 41.74
CA GLY A 38 -25.27 -40.91 40.42
C GLY A 38 -24.21 -40.90 39.33
N GLY A 39 -23.43 -41.97 39.22
CA GLY A 39 -22.48 -42.14 38.11
C GLY A 39 -23.19 -42.30 36.77
N SER A 40 -22.86 -41.42 35.83
CA SER A 40 -23.04 -41.59 34.38
C SER A 40 -22.01 -40.66 33.73
N GLY A 41 -21.18 -41.22 32.84
CA GLY A 41 -19.90 -40.65 32.42
C GLY A 41 -19.96 -39.16 32.10
N SER A 42 -19.07 -38.39 32.74
CA SER A 42 -18.80 -37.01 32.34
C SER A 42 -18.58 -36.99 30.83
N PRO A 43 -19.30 -36.18 30.04
CA PRO A 43 -18.77 -35.81 28.74
C PRO A 43 -17.40 -35.21 29.03
N MET A 44 -16.36 -35.69 28.33
CA MET A 44 -15.10 -34.95 28.24
C MET A 44 -15.48 -33.49 28.05
N SER A 45 -14.99 -32.63 28.93
CA SER A 45 -14.87 -31.21 28.65
C SER A 45 -14.33 -31.11 27.23
N SER A 46 -15.19 -30.75 26.28
CA SER A 46 -14.80 -30.60 24.88
C SER A 46 -13.68 -29.56 24.90
N MET A 47 -12.44 -30.01 24.74
CA MET A 47 -11.33 -29.08 24.57
C MET A 47 -11.72 -28.20 23.39
N ALA A 48 -11.64 -26.87 23.57
CA ALA A 48 -11.86 -25.96 22.46
C ALA A 48 -10.98 -26.43 21.29
N PRO A 49 -11.52 -26.49 20.06
CA PRO A 49 -10.74 -26.95 18.93
C PRO A 49 -9.48 -26.09 18.79
N ALA A 50 -8.35 -26.73 18.51
CA ALA A 50 -7.07 -26.06 18.32
C ALA A 50 -7.22 -25.00 17.23
N SER A 51 -6.83 -23.76 17.54
CA SER A 51 -7.05 -22.61 16.67
C SER A 51 -5.98 -21.56 16.87
N GLY A 52 -5.64 -20.84 15.81
CA GLY A 52 -4.65 -19.75 15.81
C GLY A 52 -5.13 -18.60 14.94
N VAL A 53 -4.33 -17.55 14.85
CA VAL A 53 -4.64 -16.35 14.07
C VAL A 53 -4.00 -16.44 12.68
N ALA A 54 -4.82 -16.29 11.64
CA ALA A 54 -4.38 -15.99 10.30
C ALA A 54 -4.29 -14.46 10.13
N MET A 55 -3.08 -13.94 10.20
CA MET A 55 -2.79 -12.54 9.88
C MET A 55 -2.57 -12.42 8.38
N VAL A 56 -3.44 -11.71 7.69
CA VAL A 56 -3.29 -11.45 6.25
C VAL A 56 -2.85 -10.01 6.06
N THR A 57 -1.75 -9.84 5.33
CA THR A 57 -1.24 -8.51 4.95
C THR A 57 -1.37 -8.29 3.46
N LEU A 58 -1.67 -7.06 3.07
CA LEU A 58 -1.76 -6.64 1.67
C LEU A 58 -0.75 -5.53 1.40
N THR A 59 0.03 -5.69 0.35
CA THR A 59 0.95 -4.67 -0.17
C THR A 59 0.84 -4.59 -1.69
N ASP A 60 1.50 -3.60 -2.27
CA ASP A 60 1.60 -3.39 -3.70
C ASP A 60 3.06 -3.10 -4.08
N ALA A 61 3.46 -3.45 -5.31
CA ALA A 61 4.67 -2.97 -5.93
C ALA A 61 4.38 -1.73 -6.80
N PRO A 62 5.18 -0.65 -6.69
CA PRO A 62 4.91 0.63 -7.34
C PRO A 62 4.51 0.54 -8.82
N GLY A 63 3.47 1.26 -9.22
CA GLY A 63 3.03 1.41 -10.61
C GLY A 63 2.79 2.88 -11.02
N ASP A 64 2.38 3.11 -12.28
CA ASP A 64 2.10 4.44 -12.84
C ASP A 64 0.72 5.02 -12.44
N PHE A 65 0.26 4.68 -11.24
CA PHE A 65 -1.07 5.02 -10.75
C PHE A 65 -0.96 5.98 -9.56
N LEU A 66 -1.71 7.08 -9.63
CA LEU A 66 -1.89 7.99 -8.49
C LEU A 66 -2.98 7.47 -7.53
N SER A 67 -3.90 6.65 -8.03
CA SER A 67 -4.89 5.92 -7.24
C SER A 67 -5.34 4.67 -8.02
N TYR A 68 -5.48 3.55 -7.32
CA TYR A 68 -6.02 2.30 -7.86
C TYR A 68 -6.98 1.69 -6.85
N GLN A 69 -8.18 2.25 -6.81
CA GLN A 69 -9.19 1.93 -5.83
C GLN A 69 -10.13 0.83 -6.31
N LEU A 70 -10.11 -0.32 -5.64
CA LEU A 70 -10.99 -1.45 -5.88
C LEU A 70 -11.60 -1.94 -4.57
N ALA A 71 -12.66 -2.75 -4.66
CA ALA A 71 -13.11 -3.52 -3.50
C ALA A 71 -12.47 -4.91 -3.50
N VAL A 72 -11.90 -5.34 -2.38
CA VAL A 72 -11.60 -6.74 -2.11
C VAL A 72 -12.83 -7.32 -1.45
N VAL A 73 -13.53 -8.24 -2.12
CA VAL A 73 -14.86 -8.72 -1.69
C VAL A 73 -14.83 -10.08 -1.00
N SER A 74 -13.74 -10.84 -1.14
CA SER A 74 -13.54 -12.13 -0.48
C SER A 74 -12.05 -12.46 -0.41
N LEU A 75 -11.63 -13.09 0.70
CA LEU A 75 -10.30 -13.63 0.89
C LEU A 75 -10.39 -14.96 1.64
N LYS A 76 -10.05 -16.05 0.96
CA LYS A 76 -10.18 -17.42 1.49
C LYS A 76 -8.84 -18.12 1.59
N LEU A 77 -8.54 -18.73 2.73
CA LEU A 77 -7.44 -19.69 2.86
C LEU A 77 -7.91 -21.10 2.51
N THR A 78 -7.10 -21.86 1.79
CA THR A 78 -7.39 -23.26 1.45
C THR A 78 -6.52 -24.18 2.30
N SER A 79 -7.13 -25.01 3.13
CA SER A 79 -6.43 -26.03 3.92
C SER A 79 -5.93 -27.18 3.04
N ALA A 80 -5.00 -27.98 3.57
CA ALA A 80 -4.44 -29.14 2.87
C ALA A 80 -5.48 -30.22 2.51
N ASP A 81 -6.63 -30.26 3.20
CA ASP A 81 -7.76 -31.14 2.86
C ASP A 81 -8.71 -30.55 1.81
N GLY A 82 -8.44 -29.34 1.32
CA GLY A 82 -9.23 -28.63 0.31
C GLY A 82 -10.34 -27.73 0.86
N THR A 83 -10.51 -27.63 2.18
CA THR A 83 -11.51 -26.74 2.79
C THR A 83 -11.13 -25.27 2.59
N ALA A 84 -12.07 -24.44 2.16
CA ALA A 84 -11.89 -22.99 2.03
C ALA A 84 -12.44 -22.26 3.26
N VAL A 85 -11.62 -21.41 3.88
CA VAL A 85 -11.96 -20.63 5.07
C VAL A 85 -11.92 -19.14 4.72
N GLU A 86 -13.08 -18.48 4.79
CA GLU A 86 -13.19 -17.02 4.61
C GLU A 86 -12.54 -16.28 5.78
N THR A 87 -11.60 -15.39 5.47
CA THR A 87 -10.89 -14.58 6.47
C THR A 87 -11.24 -13.09 6.34
N LEU A 88 -11.90 -12.67 5.26
CA LEU A 88 -12.40 -11.31 5.12
C LEU A 88 -13.90 -11.25 5.46
N PRO A 89 -14.31 -10.61 6.56
CA PRO A 89 -15.73 -10.58 6.98
C PRO A 89 -16.67 -9.90 6.01
N ALA A 90 -16.18 -8.84 5.36
CA ALA A 90 -16.98 -7.95 4.53
C ALA A 90 -16.08 -7.33 3.44
N PRO A 91 -16.65 -6.87 2.33
CA PRO A 91 -15.89 -6.15 1.32
C PRO A 91 -15.15 -4.94 1.90
N SER A 92 -13.85 -4.83 1.59
CA SER A 92 -13.01 -3.70 1.98
C SER A 92 -12.60 -2.89 0.76
N LYS A 93 -12.66 -1.56 0.85
CA LYS A 93 -12.22 -0.65 -0.21
C LYS A 93 -10.73 -0.41 -0.07
N VAL A 94 -9.96 -0.68 -1.13
CA VAL A 94 -8.50 -0.66 -1.08
C VAL A 94 -7.93 0.30 -2.11
N ASP A 95 -7.28 1.34 -1.59
CA ASP A 95 -6.24 2.17 -2.20
C ASP A 95 -4.96 1.43 -2.59
N PHE A 96 -4.91 0.56 -3.62
CA PHE A 96 -3.67 -0.22 -3.87
C PHE A 96 -2.44 0.64 -4.13
N ALA A 97 -2.58 1.81 -4.77
CA ALA A 97 -1.45 2.70 -5.02
C ALA A 97 -0.86 3.29 -3.73
N GLN A 98 -1.64 3.32 -2.64
CA GLN A 98 -1.15 3.75 -1.32
C GLN A 98 -0.32 2.68 -0.61
N LEU A 99 -0.36 1.43 -1.07
CA LEU A 99 0.35 0.31 -0.47
C LEU A 99 1.75 0.08 -1.05
N ALA A 100 2.19 0.90 -2.01
CA ALA A 100 3.52 0.82 -2.61
C ALA A 100 4.67 0.86 -1.57
N ASN A 101 4.47 1.58 -0.46
CA ASN A 101 5.46 1.78 0.60
C ASN A 101 5.01 1.26 1.97
N LEU A 102 3.99 0.40 2.02
CA LEU A 102 3.38 -0.10 3.26
C LEU A 102 2.76 -1.49 3.06
N SER A 103 2.75 -2.31 4.10
CA SER A 103 1.88 -3.49 4.17
C SER A 103 0.72 -3.24 5.14
N GLU A 104 -0.53 -3.37 4.72
CA GLU A 104 -1.70 -3.23 5.60
C GLU A 104 -2.12 -4.60 6.14
N VAL A 105 -2.37 -4.72 7.45
CA VAL A 105 -3.10 -5.88 7.99
C VAL A 105 -4.58 -5.75 7.65
N ILE A 106 -5.06 -6.58 6.72
CA ILE A 106 -6.46 -6.59 6.27
C ILE A 106 -7.35 -7.52 7.10
N SER A 107 -6.74 -8.54 7.73
CA SER A 107 -7.43 -9.47 8.61
C SER A 107 -6.46 -10.10 9.60
N ALA A 108 -6.94 -10.38 10.81
CA ALA A 108 -6.26 -11.10 11.88
C ALA A 108 -7.24 -12.10 12.53
N ARG A 109 -7.93 -12.90 11.70
CA ARG A 109 -8.99 -13.80 12.15
C ARG A 109 -8.47 -15.07 12.78
N GLN A 110 -9.17 -15.53 13.81
CA GLN A 110 -8.98 -16.86 14.37
C GLN A 110 -9.53 -17.91 13.41
N VAL A 111 -8.72 -18.90 13.06
CA VAL A 111 -9.07 -20.04 12.21
C VAL A 111 -8.58 -21.34 12.84
N SER A 112 -9.05 -22.47 12.32
CA SER A 112 -8.59 -23.78 12.79
C SER A 112 -7.08 -23.95 12.58
N ALA A 113 -6.41 -24.50 13.60
CA ALA A 113 -5.00 -24.87 13.47
C ALA A 113 -4.85 -25.95 12.39
N GLY A 114 -3.79 -25.85 11.59
CA GLY A 114 -3.57 -26.77 10.47
C GLY A 114 -2.64 -26.21 9.40
N THR A 115 -2.49 -27.00 8.34
CA THR A 115 -1.67 -26.66 7.17
C THR A 115 -2.57 -26.13 6.06
N TYR A 116 -2.22 -24.98 5.52
CA TYR A 116 -2.89 -24.31 4.42
C TYR A 116 -1.95 -24.19 3.22
N THR A 117 -2.48 -24.46 2.03
CA THR A 117 -1.72 -24.66 0.79
C THR A 117 -2.04 -23.63 -0.28
N GLY A 118 -3.00 -22.74 -0.04
CA GLY A 118 -3.34 -21.69 -0.98
C GLY A 118 -4.26 -20.62 -0.43
N VAL A 119 -4.51 -19.62 -1.26
CA VAL A 119 -5.39 -18.49 -1.01
C VAL A 119 -6.21 -18.20 -2.25
N SER A 120 -7.42 -17.68 -2.07
CA SER A 120 -8.22 -17.10 -3.14
C SER A 120 -8.66 -15.69 -2.73
N MET A 121 -8.38 -14.69 -3.56
CA MET A 121 -8.80 -13.30 -3.36
C MET A 121 -9.70 -12.88 -4.52
N THR A 122 -10.87 -12.30 -4.22
CA THR A 122 -11.74 -11.73 -5.25
C THR A 122 -11.72 -10.21 -5.17
N VAL A 123 -11.38 -9.57 -6.29
CA VAL A 123 -11.35 -8.11 -6.45
C VAL A 123 -12.46 -7.67 -7.40
N ASP A 124 -13.11 -6.54 -7.10
CA ASP A 124 -14.20 -5.97 -7.87
C ASP A 124 -13.79 -4.63 -8.50
N TYR A 125 -13.81 -4.60 -9.83
CA TYR A 125 -13.55 -3.45 -10.69
C TYR A 125 -14.82 -2.69 -11.05
N GLY A 126 -16.01 -3.26 -10.84
CA GLY A 126 -17.28 -2.68 -11.29
C GLY A 126 -17.60 -1.32 -10.66
N GLY A 127 -17.07 -1.05 -9.47
CA GLY A 127 -17.10 0.26 -8.80
C GLY A 127 -15.73 0.90 -8.61
N GLY A 128 -14.71 0.38 -9.30
CA GLY A 128 -13.33 0.79 -9.14
C GLY A 128 -13.04 2.18 -9.71
N THR A 129 -12.07 2.87 -9.12
CA THR A 129 -11.54 4.14 -9.63
C THR A 129 -10.04 4.00 -9.86
N ILE A 130 -9.60 4.13 -11.11
CA ILE A 130 -8.19 4.08 -11.48
C ILE A 130 -7.79 5.45 -12.01
N VAL A 131 -6.74 6.04 -11.44
CA VAL A 131 -6.16 7.31 -11.87
C VAL A 131 -4.72 7.07 -12.30
N VAL A 132 -4.46 7.23 -13.59
CA VAL A 132 -3.09 7.17 -14.14
C VAL A 132 -2.40 8.51 -13.99
N ASP A 133 -1.10 8.52 -13.75
CA ASP A 133 -0.34 9.76 -13.79
C ASP A 133 -0.22 10.28 -15.23
N ASN A 134 -0.37 11.59 -15.40
CA ASN A 134 -0.23 12.29 -16.67
C ASN A 134 0.80 13.45 -16.60
N GLY A 135 1.53 13.56 -15.49
CA GLY A 135 2.45 14.66 -15.22
C GLY A 135 1.77 16.01 -14.95
N ALA A 136 0.43 16.05 -14.83
CA ALA A 136 -0.36 17.24 -14.52
C ALA A 136 -1.44 16.97 -13.47
N GLY A 137 -1.27 15.91 -12.67
CA GLY A 137 -2.11 15.60 -11.51
C GLY A 137 -3.18 14.51 -11.71
N GLY A 138 -3.06 13.72 -12.77
CA GLY A 138 -3.77 12.47 -12.95
C GLY A 138 -4.93 12.53 -13.95
N LEU A 139 -5.21 11.38 -14.57
CA LEU A 139 -6.38 11.14 -15.43
C LEU A 139 -7.17 9.95 -14.90
N THR A 140 -8.42 10.16 -14.52
CA THR A 140 -9.33 9.07 -14.18
C THR A 140 -9.70 8.29 -15.44
N VAL A 141 -9.47 6.98 -15.41
CA VAL A 141 -9.75 6.08 -16.52
C VAL A 141 -11.26 5.80 -16.56
N PRO A 142 -11.93 5.98 -17.71
CA PRO A 142 -13.34 5.62 -17.84
C PRO A 142 -13.55 4.13 -17.57
N ALA A 143 -14.60 3.75 -16.84
CA ALA A 143 -14.87 2.34 -16.52
C ALA A 143 -14.96 1.43 -17.75
N ALA A 144 -15.50 1.94 -18.86
CA ALA A 144 -15.58 1.22 -20.14
C ALA A 144 -14.21 0.96 -20.80
N ASN A 145 -13.16 1.66 -20.35
CA ASN A 145 -11.79 1.53 -20.84
C ASN A 145 -10.90 0.75 -19.85
N ILE A 146 -11.47 0.19 -18.78
CA ILE A 146 -10.78 -0.76 -17.90
C ILE A 146 -11.07 -2.15 -18.45
N MET A 147 -10.11 -2.71 -19.18
CA MET A 147 -10.28 -3.90 -20.01
C MET A 147 -9.67 -5.12 -19.31
N ASN A 148 -10.39 -6.24 -19.31
CA ASN A 148 -9.84 -7.52 -18.92
C ASN A 148 -8.84 -7.99 -19.98
N GLY A 149 -7.58 -8.17 -19.61
CA GLY A 149 -6.51 -8.58 -20.53
C GLY A 149 -6.66 -9.98 -21.10
N ALA A 150 -7.44 -10.86 -20.47
CA ALA A 150 -7.74 -12.20 -20.97
C ALA A 150 -8.77 -12.19 -22.10
N THR A 151 -9.78 -11.32 -21.99
CA THR A 151 -10.98 -11.36 -22.86
C THR A 151 -11.14 -10.14 -23.75
N ASN A 152 -10.36 -9.08 -23.50
CA ASN A 152 -10.54 -7.74 -24.04
C ASN A 152 -11.96 -7.17 -23.83
N GLY A 153 -12.71 -7.65 -22.84
CA GLY A 153 -13.99 -7.09 -22.43
C GLY A 153 -13.81 -6.10 -21.27
N ALA A 154 -14.64 -5.06 -21.20
CA ALA A 154 -14.61 -4.11 -20.08
C ALA A 154 -14.97 -4.81 -18.75
N LEU A 155 -14.23 -4.50 -17.69
CA LEU A 155 -14.45 -4.98 -16.33
C LEU A 155 -15.56 -4.18 -15.64
N VAL A 156 -16.76 -4.29 -16.18
CA VAL A 156 -17.99 -3.68 -15.66
C VAL A 156 -19.02 -4.75 -15.34
N ALA A 157 -20.00 -4.43 -14.50
CA ALA A 157 -21.06 -5.37 -14.12
C ALA A 157 -21.75 -5.98 -15.37
N PRO A 158 -22.02 -7.30 -15.39
CA PRO A 158 -21.84 -8.28 -14.30
C PRO A 158 -20.44 -8.94 -14.24
N ASN A 159 -19.51 -8.58 -15.12
CA ASN A 159 -18.18 -9.19 -15.24
C ASN A 159 -17.08 -8.36 -14.55
N GLY A 160 -17.44 -7.55 -13.55
CA GLY A 160 -16.51 -6.64 -12.86
C GLY A 160 -15.56 -7.34 -11.89
N GLN A 161 -15.81 -8.60 -11.53
CA GLN A 161 -15.01 -9.31 -10.55
C GLN A 161 -13.98 -10.25 -11.17
N LEU A 162 -12.80 -10.29 -10.56
CA LEU A 162 -11.75 -11.26 -10.85
C LEU A 162 -11.40 -12.03 -9.58
N THR A 163 -11.44 -13.36 -9.66
CA THR A 163 -10.97 -14.24 -8.58
C THR A 163 -9.56 -14.72 -8.91
N LEU A 164 -8.65 -14.44 -7.98
CA LEU A 164 -7.22 -14.73 -8.04
C LEU A 164 -6.92 -15.87 -7.07
N THR A 165 -6.54 -17.04 -7.58
CA THR A 165 -6.28 -18.23 -6.77
C THR A 165 -4.80 -18.55 -6.79
N LEU A 166 -4.12 -18.39 -5.66
CA LEU A 166 -2.69 -18.63 -5.52
C LEU A 166 -2.43 -19.90 -4.71
N LYS A 167 -1.52 -20.75 -5.20
CA LYS A 167 -1.00 -21.93 -4.52
C LYS A 167 0.36 -21.63 -3.92
N LEU A 168 0.54 -22.05 -2.67
CA LEU A 168 1.82 -21.97 -1.97
C LEU A 168 2.79 -23.05 -2.46
N PRO A 169 4.11 -22.82 -2.36
CA PRO A 169 5.10 -23.84 -2.66
C PRO A 169 4.87 -25.08 -1.75
N PRO A 170 4.93 -26.32 -2.28
CA PRO A 170 4.72 -27.52 -1.47
C PRO A 170 5.64 -27.64 -0.24
N GLY A 171 6.86 -27.10 -0.33
CA GLY A 171 7.84 -27.06 0.76
C GLY A 171 7.69 -25.88 1.73
N ALA A 172 6.76 -24.96 1.49
CA ALA A 172 6.53 -23.77 2.31
C ALA A 172 5.03 -23.47 2.47
N PRO A 173 4.23 -24.39 3.07
CA PRO A 173 2.83 -24.11 3.36
C PRO A 173 2.68 -23.13 4.53
N LEU A 174 1.51 -22.50 4.64
CA LEU A 174 1.14 -21.72 5.80
C LEU A 174 0.71 -22.68 6.93
N VAL A 175 1.44 -22.68 8.04
CA VAL A 175 1.13 -23.53 9.21
C VAL A 175 0.59 -22.65 10.32
N ILE A 176 -0.65 -22.92 10.74
CA ILE A 176 -1.30 -22.23 11.86
C ILE A 176 -1.28 -23.16 13.06
N SER A 177 -0.52 -22.78 14.10
CA SER A 177 -0.43 -23.53 15.36
C SER A 177 -1.52 -23.11 16.35
N ASP A 178 -1.81 -23.97 17.32
CA ASP A 178 -2.72 -23.63 18.42
C ASP A 178 -2.20 -22.39 19.18
N ARG A 179 -3.05 -21.36 19.28
CA ARG A 179 -2.78 -20.02 19.86
C ARG A 179 -1.65 -19.23 19.20
N GLY A 180 -1.11 -19.67 18.08
CA GLY A 180 -0.06 -18.95 17.34
C GLY A 180 -0.63 -17.92 16.37
N ILE A 181 0.23 -17.02 15.89
CA ILE A 181 -0.07 -16.09 14.80
C ILE A 181 0.78 -16.46 13.59
N ALA A 182 0.14 -16.77 12.48
CA ALA A 182 0.82 -17.01 11.20
C ALA A 182 0.48 -15.87 10.24
N ASN A 183 1.50 -15.29 9.62
CA ASN A 183 1.30 -14.27 8.61
C ASN A 183 1.22 -14.88 7.21
N PHE A 184 0.34 -14.32 6.39
CA PHE A 184 0.25 -14.54 4.98
C PHE A 184 0.22 -13.17 4.28
N ALA A 185 1.32 -12.82 3.62
CA ALA A 185 1.46 -11.56 2.91
C ALA A 185 1.11 -11.74 1.43
N LEU A 186 0.23 -10.88 0.94
CA LEU A 186 -0.17 -10.77 -0.46
C LEU A 186 0.43 -9.50 -1.05
N ASP A 187 1.06 -9.63 -2.22
CA ASP A 187 1.52 -8.51 -3.01
C ASP A 187 0.79 -8.52 -4.35
N PHE A 188 -0.09 -7.53 -4.53
CA PHE A 188 -0.77 -7.26 -5.79
C PHE A 188 0.08 -6.27 -6.57
N ASN A 189 0.91 -6.75 -7.50
CA ASN A 189 1.88 -5.91 -8.19
C ASN A 189 1.17 -5.05 -9.25
N LEU A 190 0.87 -3.79 -8.96
CA LEU A 190 0.12 -2.90 -9.87
C LEU A 190 0.83 -2.67 -11.19
N GLY A 191 2.15 -2.46 -11.16
CA GLY A 191 2.95 -2.23 -12.37
C GLY A 191 2.90 -3.43 -13.33
N ALA A 192 2.99 -4.64 -12.79
CA ALA A 192 2.92 -5.89 -13.55
C ALA A 192 1.48 -6.27 -13.94
N SER A 193 0.51 -5.82 -13.14
CA SER A 193 -0.90 -6.18 -13.32
C SER A 193 -1.61 -5.37 -14.39
N ASN A 194 -0.98 -4.33 -14.94
CA ASN A 194 -1.66 -3.39 -15.83
C ASN A 194 -0.78 -2.99 -17.01
N THR A 195 -1.40 -2.80 -18.17
CA THR A 195 -0.80 -2.09 -19.30
C THR A 195 -1.65 -0.87 -19.63
N VAL A 196 -1.01 0.29 -19.73
CA VAL A 196 -1.69 1.56 -20.03
C VAL A 196 -1.44 1.93 -21.49
N ALA A 197 -2.51 2.29 -22.21
CA ALA A 197 -2.44 2.78 -23.59
C ALA A 197 -3.12 4.15 -23.70
N PRO A 198 -2.56 5.12 -24.44
CA PRO A 198 -1.24 5.06 -25.08
C PRO A 198 -0.10 5.02 -24.04
N ALA A 199 1.06 4.49 -24.42
CA ALA A 199 2.22 4.35 -23.53
C ALA A 199 2.76 5.71 -23.03
N ALA A 200 2.57 6.77 -23.82
CA ALA A 200 2.89 8.13 -23.42
C ALA A 200 1.60 8.88 -23.06
N ILE A 201 1.44 9.20 -21.78
CA ILE A 201 0.36 10.04 -21.26
C ILE A 201 0.95 11.39 -20.86
N SER A 202 0.24 12.47 -21.20
CA SER A 202 0.62 13.83 -20.85
C SER A 202 -0.57 14.61 -20.31
N ALA A 203 -0.31 15.82 -19.83
CA ALA A 203 -1.32 16.80 -19.44
C ALA A 203 -2.40 17.07 -20.53
N SER A 204 -2.05 16.84 -21.80
CA SER A 204 -2.94 17.05 -22.95
C SER A 204 -3.76 15.81 -23.35
N THR A 205 -3.45 14.64 -22.78
CA THR A 205 -4.15 13.39 -23.07
C THR A 205 -5.57 13.43 -22.52
N LEU A 206 -6.56 13.16 -23.37
CA LEU A 206 -7.96 13.08 -22.95
C LEU A 206 -8.23 11.75 -22.25
N ALA A 207 -8.97 11.77 -21.14
CA ALA A 207 -9.34 10.56 -20.39
C ALA A 207 -10.02 9.49 -21.26
N SER A 208 -10.85 9.90 -22.23
CA SER A 208 -11.51 8.99 -23.18
C SER A 208 -10.56 8.21 -24.09
N ALA A 209 -9.32 8.68 -24.25
CA ALA A 209 -8.29 8.03 -25.06
C ALA A 209 -7.40 7.06 -24.26
N VAL A 210 -7.56 7.03 -22.93
CA VAL A 210 -6.76 6.16 -22.05
C VAL A 210 -7.48 4.84 -21.82
N THR A 211 -6.76 3.74 -22.01
CA THR A 211 -7.21 2.37 -21.74
C THR A 211 -6.26 1.70 -20.76
N VAL A 212 -6.80 1.05 -19.74
CA VAL A 212 -6.05 0.20 -18.82
C VAL A 212 -6.43 -1.25 -19.09
N THR A 213 -5.47 -2.05 -19.53
CA THR A 213 -5.65 -3.49 -19.69
C THR A 213 -5.13 -4.22 -18.46
N VAL A 214 -6.03 -4.88 -17.75
CA VAL A 214 -5.80 -5.54 -16.46
C VAL A 214 -5.43 -7.01 -16.68
N GLN A 215 -4.28 -7.42 -16.16
CA GLN A 215 -3.76 -8.77 -16.17
C GLN A 215 -3.16 -9.06 -14.79
N PRO A 216 -3.97 -9.40 -13.77
CA PRO A 216 -3.56 -9.42 -12.38
C PRO A 216 -2.34 -10.29 -12.13
N MET A 217 -1.35 -9.74 -11.42
CA MET A 217 -0.12 -10.39 -10.99
C MET A 217 -0.09 -10.39 -9.47
N LEU A 218 -0.31 -11.56 -8.87
CA LEU A 218 -0.32 -11.76 -7.43
C LEU A 218 0.89 -12.63 -7.04
N SER A 219 1.58 -12.23 -5.97
CA SER A 219 2.54 -13.08 -5.28
C SER A 219 2.21 -13.16 -3.80
N ALA A 220 2.76 -14.16 -3.12
CA ALA A 220 2.56 -14.34 -1.69
C ALA A 220 3.83 -14.77 -0.97
N SER A 221 3.90 -14.43 0.31
CA SER A 221 4.97 -14.79 1.24
C SER A 221 4.39 -15.14 2.61
N LEU A 222 5.12 -15.93 3.40
CA LEU A 222 4.76 -16.21 4.79
C LEU A 222 5.24 -15.13 5.76
N ALA A 223 6.01 -14.16 5.27
CA ALA A 223 6.47 -12.98 6.00
C ALA A 223 6.09 -11.70 5.24
N PRO A 224 5.75 -10.60 5.92
CA PRO A 224 5.60 -9.30 5.28
C PRO A 224 6.91 -8.87 4.62
N ASP A 225 6.82 -7.97 3.65
CA ASP A 225 7.99 -7.38 3.00
C ASP A 225 8.80 -6.58 4.04
N ALA A 226 10.00 -7.04 4.35
CA ALA A 226 10.87 -6.42 5.36
C ALA A 226 11.32 -4.99 4.98
N SER A 227 11.21 -4.61 3.71
CA SER A 227 11.51 -3.25 3.24
C SER A 227 10.39 -2.25 3.51
N LYS A 228 9.19 -2.74 3.87
CA LYS A 228 8.00 -1.91 4.12
C LYS A 228 7.54 -2.05 5.57
N PRO A 229 7.18 -0.95 6.25
CA PRO A 229 6.50 -1.06 7.53
C PRO A 229 5.16 -1.78 7.34
N VAL A 230 4.76 -2.54 8.35
CA VAL A 230 3.42 -3.12 8.48
C VAL A 230 2.56 -2.15 9.27
N ARG A 231 1.33 -1.88 8.81
CA ARG A 231 0.34 -1.06 9.51
C ARG A 231 -0.79 -1.93 10.06
N VAL A 232 -1.09 -1.71 11.33
CA VAL A 232 -2.26 -2.25 12.03
C VAL A 232 -3.14 -1.07 12.38
N ARG A 233 -4.36 -1.03 11.87
CA ARG A 233 -5.36 0.00 12.23
C ARG A 233 -6.56 -0.66 12.90
N GLY A 234 -7.20 0.08 13.80
CA GLY A 234 -8.39 -0.41 14.48
C GLY A 234 -8.75 0.32 15.76
N LYS A 235 -9.86 -0.09 16.38
CA LYS A 235 -10.30 0.48 17.66
C LYS A 235 -9.49 -0.13 18.81
N LEU A 236 -9.00 0.73 19.69
CA LEU A 236 -8.33 0.35 20.92
C LEU A 236 -9.26 -0.50 21.78
N LEU A 237 -8.85 -1.71 22.13
CA LEU A 237 -9.61 -2.59 23.02
C LEU A 237 -9.13 -2.45 24.47
N SER A 238 -7.83 -2.54 24.68
CA SER A 238 -7.20 -2.50 26.00
C SER A 238 -5.74 -2.04 25.90
N VAL A 239 -5.19 -1.52 27.00
CA VAL A 239 -3.77 -1.18 27.13
C VAL A 239 -3.20 -1.93 28.33
N ASP A 240 -2.04 -2.55 28.14
CA ASP A 240 -1.25 -3.16 29.20
C ASP A 240 0.12 -2.48 29.30
N THR A 241 0.22 -1.54 30.24
CA THR A 241 1.45 -0.79 30.48
C THR A 241 2.55 -1.66 31.08
N SER A 242 2.21 -2.79 31.71
CA SER A 242 3.19 -3.70 32.29
C SER A 242 3.83 -4.60 31.23
N ALA A 243 3.04 -5.05 30.26
CA ALA A 243 3.49 -5.81 29.09
C ALA A 243 4.02 -4.92 27.96
N SER A 244 4.00 -3.59 28.12
CA SER A 244 4.36 -2.62 27.07
C SER A 244 3.59 -2.85 25.76
N SER A 245 2.30 -3.12 25.85
CA SER A 245 1.47 -3.44 24.69
C SER A 245 0.04 -2.88 24.79
N TYR A 246 -0.67 -2.93 23.68
CA TYR A 246 -2.11 -2.68 23.64
C TYR A 246 -2.77 -3.60 22.61
N THR A 247 -4.07 -3.85 22.79
CA THR A 247 -4.85 -4.70 21.86
C THR A 247 -5.75 -3.84 21.00
N VAL A 248 -5.83 -4.17 19.72
CA VAL A 248 -6.64 -3.48 18.72
C VAL A 248 -7.65 -4.46 18.14
N ASN A 249 -8.92 -4.04 18.05
CA ASN A 249 -9.89 -4.66 17.16
C ASN A 249 -9.59 -4.17 15.74
N VAL A 250 -9.05 -5.04 14.90
CA VAL A 250 -8.56 -4.69 13.56
C VAL A 250 -9.71 -4.10 12.74
N ARG A 251 -9.41 -2.99 12.07
CA ARG A 251 -10.27 -2.31 11.11
C ARG A 251 -9.35 -1.70 10.06
N PRO A 252 -9.12 -2.41 8.94
CA PRO A 252 -8.15 -1.99 7.94
C PRO A 252 -8.61 -0.74 7.19
N PHE A 253 -7.66 -0.06 6.54
CA PHE A 253 -7.93 1.12 5.68
C PHE A 253 -8.77 2.17 6.41
N ASN A 254 -9.65 2.90 5.74
CA ASN A 254 -10.53 3.87 6.39
C ASN A 254 -11.99 3.41 6.55
N ASP A 255 -12.35 2.21 6.04
CA ASP A 255 -13.69 1.60 6.09
C ASP A 255 -14.41 1.84 7.41
N ALA A 256 -15.61 2.44 7.47
CA ALA A 256 -16.38 2.73 8.69
C ALA A 256 -16.96 1.49 9.36
N MET A 257 -16.71 0.31 8.81
CA MET A 257 -17.30 -0.93 9.26
C MET A 257 -16.77 -1.33 10.64
N ASP A 258 -17.69 -1.77 11.49
CA ASP A 258 -17.43 -2.35 12.81
C ASP A 258 -17.37 -3.89 12.74
N ASP A 259 -17.13 -4.42 11.54
CA ASP A 259 -16.99 -5.85 11.32
C ASP A 259 -15.76 -6.40 12.04
N ASP A 260 -15.87 -7.65 12.48
CA ASP A 260 -14.80 -8.32 13.21
C ASP A 260 -13.70 -8.77 12.22
N HIS A 261 -12.68 -7.95 11.97
CA HIS A 261 -11.48 -8.38 11.25
C HIS A 261 -10.49 -9.12 12.17
N GLY A 262 -10.89 -9.44 13.40
CA GLY A 262 -10.05 -10.05 14.42
C GLY A 262 -9.31 -9.04 15.28
N GLN A 263 -8.41 -9.55 16.11
CA GLN A 263 -7.68 -8.76 17.10
C GLN A 263 -6.18 -8.92 16.91
N MET A 264 -5.46 -7.84 17.16
CA MET A 264 -4.00 -7.85 17.14
C MET A 264 -3.44 -7.19 18.39
N VAL A 265 -2.42 -7.83 18.97
CA VAL A 265 -1.62 -7.23 20.05
C VAL A 265 -0.49 -6.43 19.40
N VAL A 266 -0.40 -5.15 19.76
CA VAL A 266 0.65 -4.24 19.34
C VAL A 266 1.64 -4.07 20.49
N GLY A 267 2.84 -4.62 20.32
CA GLY A 267 3.96 -4.38 21.21
C GLY A 267 4.57 -2.99 21.00
N THR A 268 5.12 -2.42 22.07
CA THR A 268 5.75 -1.10 22.06
C THR A 268 7.07 -1.15 22.83
N THR A 269 7.97 -0.22 22.54
CA THR A 269 9.31 -0.14 23.15
C THR A 269 9.58 1.26 23.69
N ALA A 270 10.74 1.46 24.33
CA ALA A 270 11.18 2.77 24.78
C ALA A 270 11.38 3.79 23.64
N THR A 271 11.52 3.33 22.40
CA THR A 271 11.72 4.19 21.22
C THR A 271 10.47 4.35 20.36
N THR A 272 9.38 3.64 20.66
CA THR A 272 8.10 3.82 19.95
C THR A 272 7.65 5.27 20.08
N SER A 273 7.44 5.92 18.94
CA SER A 273 6.87 7.27 18.86
C SER A 273 5.34 7.22 18.90
N TYR A 274 4.72 8.24 19.46
CA TYR A 274 3.28 8.37 19.54
C TYR A 274 2.86 9.75 19.08
N THR A 275 1.79 9.85 18.31
CA THR A 275 1.08 11.12 18.06
C THR A 275 -0.39 10.92 18.39
N LEU A 276 -0.82 11.49 19.51
CA LEU A 276 -2.14 11.27 20.09
C LEU A 276 -2.86 12.62 20.15
N ASN A 277 -3.95 12.77 19.38
CA ASN A 277 -4.69 14.02 19.26
C ASN A 277 -3.80 15.25 18.99
N GLY A 278 -2.84 15.11 18.07
CA GLY A 278 -1.90 16.16 17.66
C GLY A 278 -0.73 16.37 18.63
N THR A 279 -0.62 15.59 19.70
CA THR A 279 0.46 15.70 20.69
C THR A 279 1.45 14.54 20.56
N ALA A 280 2.74 14.85 20.47
CA ALA A 280 3.80 13.86 20.36
C ALA A 280 4.24 13.31 21.73
N TYR A 281 4.47 12.00 21.83
CA TYR A 281 5.07 11.32 22.98
C TYR A 281 6.05 10.24 22.51
N THR A 282 6.86 9.70 23.44
CA THR A 282 7.77 8.58 23.17
C THR A 282 7.74 7.58 24.31
N GLY A 283 7.83 6.29 23.98
CA GLY A 283 7.97 5.20 24.95
C GLY A 283 6.79 5.06 25.90
N SER A 284 7.07 4.78 27.17
CA SER A 284 6.06 4.51 28.21
C SER A 284 5.13 5.70 28.47
N ALA A 285 5.60 6.94 28.28
CA ALA A 285 4.76 8.13 28.40
C ALA A 285 3.64 8.14 27.35
N GLY A 286 3.96 7.72 26.11
CA GLY A 286 2.97 7.60 25.05
C GLY A 286 1.97 6.47 25.29
N LEU A 287 2.43 5.31 25.78
CA LEU A 287 1.52 4.21 26.15
C LEU A 287 0.56 4.59 27.29
N THR A 288 1.06 5.35 28.27
CA THR A 288 0.23 5.87 29.37
C THR A 288 -0.81 6.87 28.86
N ALA A 289 -0.41 7.77 27.96
CA ALA A 289 -1.32 8.71 27.32
C ALA A 289 -2.37 7.99 26.45
N LEU A 290 -1.99 6.92 25.74
CA LEU A 290 -2.92 6.08 24.98
C LEU A 290 -3.96 5.41 25.88
N ALA A 291 -3.53 4.86 27.04
CA ALA A 291 -4.45 4.27 28.01
C ALA A 291 -5.52 5.25 28.49
N ALA A 292 -5.16 6.53 28.63
CA ALA A 292 -6.08 7.59 29.05
C ALA A 292 -7.15 7.95 28.00
N LEU A 293 -6.95 7.61 26.71
CA LEU A 293 -7.96 7.83 25.67
C LEU A 293 -9.15 6.86 25.78
N GLY A 294 -8.94 5.70 26.41
CA GLY A 294 -9.98 4.70 26.64
C GLY A 294 -10.33 3.85 25.41
N ALA A 295 -10.97 2.70 25.69
CA ALA A 295 -11.39 1.75 24.68
C ALA A 295 -12.36 2.38 23.66
N GLY A 296 -12.29 1.92 22.41
CA GLY A 296 -13.05 2.45 21.27
C GLY A 296 -12.32 3.55 20.49
N THR A 297 -11.27 4.15 21.05
CA THR A 297 -10.44 5.14 20.35
C THR A 297 -9.81 4.50 19.11
N VAL A 298 -9.93 5.12 17.94
CA VAL A 298 -9.27 4.61 16.72
C VAL A 298 -7.76 4.82 16.84
N THR A 299 -7.01 3.78 16.51
CA THR A 299 -5.54 3.74 16.53
C THR A 299 -5.01 3.28 15.18
N ALA A 300 -3.82 3.73 14.82
CA ALA A 300 -3.04 3.19 13.72
C ALA A 300 -1.58 3.03 14.18
N ALA A 301 -1.04 1.83 14.06
CA ALA A 301 0.34 1.52 14.41
C ALA A 301 1.11 1.17 13.14
N THR A 302 2.31 1.72 12.96
CA THR A 302 3.27 1.21 11.97
C THR A 302 4.42 0.53 12.68
N GLY A 303 4.92 -0.58 12.16
CA GLY A 303 5.94 -1.39 12.80
C GLY A 303 6.42 -2.54 11.94
N SER A 304 6.99 -3.55 12.59
CA SER A 304 7.40 -4.80 11.95
C SER A 304 6.73 -5.99 12.64
N PHE A 305 6.47 -7.04 11.87
CA PHE A 305 6.04 -8.33 12.38
C PHE A 305 7.19 -9.32 12.28
N ASP A 306 7.56 -9.93 13.40
CA ASP A 306 8.57 -10.98 13.46
C ASP A 306 7.89 -12.34 13.43
N THR A 307 8.15 -13.12 12.39
CA THR A 307 7.54 -14.45 12.17
C THR A 307 8.05 -15.52 13.13
N GLN A 308 9.23 -15.34 13.74
CA GLN A 308 9.78 -16.30 14.71
C GLN A 308 9.14 -16.12 16.07
N SER A 309 9.09 -14.88 16.56
CA SER A 309 8.43 -14.56 17.84
C SER A 309 6.91 -14.44 17.69
N GLN A 310 6.39 -14.33 16.47
CA GLN A 310 4.97 -14.11 16.15
C GLN A 310 4.42 -12.82 16.78
N THR A 311 5.25 -11.77 16.84
CA THR A 311 4.90 -10.50 17.48
C THR A 311 4.97 -9.32 16.51
N PHE A 312 4.04 -8.38 16.66
CA PHE A 312 4.11 -7.08 16.01
C PHE A 312 4.65 -6.04 16.99
N THR A 313 5.69 -5.32 16.60
CA THR A 313 6.28 -4.24 17.40
C THR A 313 6.18 -2.91 16.67
N ALA A 314 5.49 -1.94 17.28
CA ALA A 314 5.29 -0.61 16.71
C ALA A 314 6.52 0.27 16.81
N THR A 315 6.86 0.93 15.71
CA THR A 315 7.81 2.06 15.67
C THR A 315 7.09 3.39 15.84
N ALA A 316 5.83 3.48 15.39
CA ALA A 316 4.98 4.65 15.58
C ALA A 316 3.53 4.25 15.87
N VAL A 317 2.85 5.03 16.71
CA VAL A 317 1.44 4.86 17.08
C VAL A 317 0.70 6.19 16.94
N PHE A 318 -0.41 6.18 16.23
CA PHE A 318 -1.33 7.29 16.08
C PHE A 318 -2.65 6.96 16.76
N ALA A 319 -3.28 7.93 17.43
CA ALA A 319 -4.60 7.70 18.03
C ALA A 319 -5.49 8.95 18.07
N GLY A 320 -6.79 8.70 18.08
CA GLY A 320 -7.82 9.75 18.10
C GLY A 320 -7.75 10.63 16.85
N SER A 321 -7.79 11.95 17.01
CA SER A 321 -7.75 12.94 15.93
C SER A 321 -6.45 12.99 15.12
N SER A 322 -5.48 12.14 15.45
CA SER A 322 -4.27 11.90 14.64
C SER A 322 -4.39 10.70 13.70
N VAL A 323 -5.56 10.06 13.64
CA VAL A 323 -5.86 8.99 12.68
C VAL A 323 -6.87 9.52 11.64
N PRO A 324 -6.63 9.33 10.33
CA PRO A 324 -7.58 9.69 9.28
C PRO A 324 -8.97 9.13 9.53
N GLY A 325 -9.98 9.98 9.28
CA GLY A 325 -11.40 9.68 9.50
C GLY A 325 -11.84 9.69 10.97
N ALA A 326 -10.92 9.80 11.93
CA ALA A 326 -11.21 9.73 13.36
C ALA A 326 -11.33 11.12 14.01
N GLY A 327 -12.47 11.78 13.83
CA GLY A 327 -12.84 13.01 14.56
C GLY A 327 -12.51 14.34 13.87
N LEU A 328 -11.56 14.35 12.92
CA LEU A 328 -11.27 15.49 12.03
C LEU A 328 -11.28 15.04 10.57
N ASP A 329 -11.51 16.00 9.67
CA ASP A 329 -11.30 15.80 8.24
C ASP A 329 -9.80 15.73 7.97
N SER A 330 -9.36 14.95 6.98
CA SER A 330 -7.93 14.81 6.68
C SER A 330 -7.57 14.86 5.21
N VAL A 331 -6.36 15.34 4.95
CA VAL A 331 -5.72 15.42 3.62
C VAL A 331 -4.31 14.85 3.73
N ASP A 332 -4.03 13.72 3.07
CA ASP A 332 -2.65 13.27 2.78
C ASP A 332 -2.25 13.75 1.39
N GLY A 333 -1.06 14.30 1.22
CA GLY A 333 -0.54 14.68 -0.09
C GLY A 333 0.83 15.34 0.00
N THR A 334 1.19 16.08 -1.05
CA THR A 334 2.47 16.80 -1.12
C THR A 334 2.26 18.29 -1.36
N VAL A 335 3.00 19.16 -0.68
CA VAL A 335 2.91 20.62 -0.90
C VAL A 335 3.51 20.97 -2.26
N PHE A 336 2.70 21.31 -3.25
CA PHE A 336 3.15 21.79 -4.56
C PHE A 336 3.49 23.28 -4.57
N ALA A 337 2.78 24.07 -3.76
CA ALA A 337 3.05 25.49 -3.63
C ALA A 337 2.62 25.99 -2.25
N ARG A 338 3.19 27.11 -1.83
CA ARG A 338 2.80 27.81 -0.60
C ARG A 338 2.70 29.30 -0.85
N SER A 339 1.63 29.91 -0.36
CA SER A 339 1.43 31.36 -0.35
C SER A 339 1.01 31.80 1.06
N GLY A 340 1.96 32.32 1.83
CA GLY A 340 1.76 32.62 3.24
C GLY A 340 1.31 31.38 4.02
N ASN A 341 0.07 31.40 4.49
CA ASN A 341 -0.56 30.35 5.29
C ASN A 341 -1.43 29.38 4.47
N VAL A 342 -1.50 29.55 3.16
CA VAL A 342 -2.25 28.66 2.27
C VAL A 342 -1.30 27.75 1.52
N LEU A 343 -1.46 26.45 1.71
CA LEU A 343 -0.77 25.39 1.00
C LEU A 343 -1.62 24.95 -0.19
N THR A 344 -0.99 24.74 -1.34
CA THR A 344 -1.56 23.93 -2.42
C THR A 344 -1.04 22.52 -2.26
N VAL A 345 -1.87 21.62 -1.75
CA VAL A 345 -1.51 20.22 -1.54
C VAL A 345 -1.97 19.43 -2.76
N GLY A 346 -1.01 18.89 -3.52
CA GLY A 346 -1.22 18.08 -4.70
C GLY A 346 -1.31 16.59 -4.40
N HIS A 347 -1.90 15.85 -5.34
CA HIS A 347 -2.16 14.40 -5.21
C HIS A 347 -2.84 14.07 -3.88
N ALA A 348 -3.85 14.86 -3.54
CA ALA A 348 -4.45 14.90 -2.23
C ALA A 348 -5.47 13.77 -2.07
N TRP A 349 -5.21 12.86 -1.12
CA TRP A 349 -6.22 11.94 -0.61
C TRP A 349 -7.01 12.62 0.48
N THR A 350 -8.31 12.76 0.27
CA THR A 350 -9.21 13.43 1.20
C THR A 350 -10.11 12.40 1.89
N ASP A 351 -10.22 12.52 3.20
CA ASP A 351 -11.04 11.64 4.04
C ASP A 351 -11.88 12.51 4.97
N ALA A 352 -13.19 12.45 4.77
CA ALA A 352 -14.15 13.24 5.53
C ALA A 352 -14.53 12.53 6.83
N ARG A 353 -14.50 13.30 7.93
CA ARG A 353 -14.73 12.81 9.29
C ARG A 353 -16.01 11.99 9.38
N GLY A 354 -15.90 10.76 9.91
CA GLY A 354 -17.04 9.89 10.14
C GLY A 354 -17.77 9.42 8.87
N SER A 355 -17.11 9.42 7.71
CA SER A 355 -17.66 8.90 6.46
C SER A 355 -16.69 7.94 5.77
N ASP A 356 -17.20 7.16 4.82
CA ASP A 356 -16.40 6.32 3.91
C ASP A 356 -16.12 7.02 2.56
N ASP A 357 -16.34 8.34 2.51
CA ASP A 357 -16.21 9.15 1.29
C ASP A 357 -14.75 9.60 1.10
N GLU A 358 -13.88 8.60 0.91
CA GLU A 358 -12.51 8.84 0.50
C GLU A 358 -12.46 9.24 -0.98
N GLN A 359 -11.76 10.33 -1.26
CA GLN A 359 -11.66 10.87 -2.62
C GLN A 359 -10.25 11.34 -2.94
N PHE A 360 -9.80 10.99 -4.15
CA PHE A 360 -8.64 11.61 -4.77
C PHE A 360 -8.99 13.01 -5.29
N SER A 361 -8.17 13.99 -4.94
CA SER A 361 -8.22 15.35 -5.48
C SER A 361 -6.87 15.69 -6.09
N ARG A 362 -6.88 16.21 -7.31
CA ARG A 362 -5.66 16.67 -8.00
C ARG A 362 -4.84 17.65 -7.16
N SER A 363 -5.55 18.60 -6.57
CA SER A 363 -5.00 19.56 -5.61
C SER A 363 -6.12 20.08 -4.70
N ILE A 364 -5.77 20.43 -3.47
CA ILE A 364 -6.66 21.07 -2.51
C ILE A 364 -5.93 22.23 -1.81
N ALA A 365 -6.64 23.33 -1.59
CA ALA A 365 -6.13 24.44 -0.79
C ALA A 365 -6.29 24.11 0.70
N VAL A 366 -5.21 24.22 1.46
CA VAL A 366 -5.19 23.97 2.91
C VAL A 366 -4.67 25.20 3.65
N THR A 367 -5.46 25.71 4.59
CA THR A 367 -5.04 26.81 5.46
C THR A 367 -4.40 26.26 6.73
N VAL A 368 -3.22 26.76 7.08
CA VAL A 368 -2.53 26.50 8.35
C VAL A 368 -2.38 27.81 9.14
N ALA A 369 -2.18 27.71 10.45
CA ALA A 369 -1.99 28.87 11.32
C ALA A 369 -0.85 28.62 12.32
N GLY A 370 -0.46 29.66 13.06
CA GLY A 370 0.47 29.50 14.18
C GLY A 370 -0.05 28.59 15.29
N THR A 371 -1.36 28.31 15.30
CA THR A 371 -2.03 27.37 16.21
C THR A 371 -2.12 25.94 15.67
N THR A 372 -1.77 25.69 14.41
CA THR A 372 -1.72 24.34 13.86
C THR A 372 -0.61 23.56 14.56
N ALA A 373 -0.96 22.47 15.24
CA ALA A 373 0.03 21.59 15.85
C ALA A 373 0.83 20.87 14.76
N VAL A 374 2.16 20.84 14.85
CA VAL A 374 3.01 20.19 13.84
C VAL A 374 3.88 19.13 14.49
N THR A 375 3.98 17.97 13.84
CA THR A 375 4.85 16.86 14.24
C THR A 375 5.60 16.32 13.04
N GLU A 376 6.84 15.86 13.23
CA GLU A 376 7.62 15.14 12.21
C GLU A 376 7.76 13.66 12.56
N ASP A 377 7.54 12.79 11.57
CA ASP A 377 7.59 11.35 11.76
C ASP A 377 8.94 10.83 12.28
N GLY A 378 8.89 10.22 13.46
CA GLY A 378 10.05 9.64 14.13
C GLY A 378 11.09 10.68 14.58
N GLN A 379 10.75 11.97 14.60
CA GLN A 379 11.58 13.03 15.16
C GLN A 379 11.01 13.52 16.49
N SER A 380 11.88 14.01 17.35
CA SER A 380 11.51 14.77 18.54
C SER A 380 11.92 16.22 18.35
N GLY A 381 11.13 17.15 18.89
CA GLY A 381 11.39 18.57 18.72
C GLY A 381 10.13 19.41 18.81
N SER A 382 10.31 20.72 18.65
CA SER A 382 9.21 21.66 18.45
C SER A 382 9.14 22.00 16.97
N PHE A 383 7.97 21.73 16.38
CA PHE A 383 7.69 22.04 14.99
C PHE A 383 6.51 23.02 14.93
N SER A 384 6.43 23.73 13.82
CA SER A 384 5.47 24.80 13.58
C SER A 384 5.01 24.77 12.12
N ALA A 385 4.00 25.59 11.80
CA ALA A 385 3.60 25.76 10.40
C ALA A 385 4.73 26.26 9.49
N GLN A 386 5.84 26.80 10.02
CA GLN A 386 7.00 27.20 9.22
C GLN A 386 7.78 26.01 8.66
N ASP A 387 7.72 24.85 9.32
CA ASP A 387 8.42 23.63 8.89
C ASP A 387 7.76 22.98 7.67
N ILE A 388 6.55 23.42 7.30
CA ILE A 388 5.82 22.93 6.13
C ILE A 388 6.30 23.64 4.85
N SER A 389 7.28 23.08 4.14
CA SER A 389 7.83 23.67 2.91
C SER A 389 7.34 22.99 1.63
N VAL A 390 7.61 23.60 0.48
CA VAL A 390 7.24 23.06 -0.85
C VAL A 390 8.05 21.80 -1.13
N GLY A 391 7.38 20.73 -1.53
CA GLY A 391 7.94 19.39 -1.69
C GLY A 391 7.67 18.46 -0.52
N GLN A 392 7.24 18.98 0.64
CA GLN A 392 7.02 18.15 1.83
C GLN A 392 5.79 17.27 1.65
N ARG A 393 5.93 15.96 1.86
CA ARG A 393 4.79 15.05 2.05
C ARG A 393 4.25 15.19 3.47
N LEU A 394 2.94 15.28 3.62
CA LEU A 394 2.30 15.45 4.91
C LEU A 394 0.86 14.97 4.94
N GLN A 395 0.38 14.74 6.15
CA GLN A 395 -1.02 14.53 6.45
C GLN A 395 -1.54 15.68 7.33
N LEU A 396 -2.56 16.38 6.85
CA LEU A 396 -3.19 17.52 7.52
C LEU A 396 -4.55 17.10 8.07
N PHE A 397 -4.88 17.59 9.27
CA PHE A 397 -6.14 17.34 9.95
C PHE A 397 -6.82 18.66 10.27
N GLY A 398 -8.10 18.78 9.99
CA GLY A 398 -8.83 20.02 10.13
C GLY A 398 -10.33 19.88 9.90
N THR A 399 -10.93 20.94 9.37
CA THR A 399 -12.34 20.96 8.95
C THR A 399 -12.43 21.28 7.46
N PHE A 400 -13.15 20.46 6.69
CA PHE A 400 -13.44 20.74 5.30
C PHE A 400 -14.38 21.94 5.14
N GLY A 401 -14.13 22.71 4.09
CA GLY A 401 -14.99 23.79 3.63
C GLY A 401 -15.00 23.86 2.12
N THR A 402 -15.50 24.97 1.59
CA THR A 402 -15.46 25.28 0.16
C THR A 402 -15.02 26.70 -0.06
N ASP A 403 -14.23 26.93 -1.11
CA ASP A 403 -13.93 28.28 -1.57
C ASP A 403 -15.15 28.92 -2.26
N SER A 404 -15.01 30.18 -2.69
CA SER A 404 -16.06 30.93 -3.39
C SER A 404 -16.48 30.32 -4.75
N SER A 405 -15.67 29.44 -5.33
CA SER A 405 -15.95 28.71 -6.57
C SER A 405 -16.55 27.32 -6.30
N GLY A 406 -16.76 26.96 -5.04
CA GLY A 406 -17.29 25.66 -4.63
C GLY A 406 -16.24 24.54 -4.57
N ASN A 407 -14.95 24.84 -4.77
CA ASN A 407 -13.90 23.83 -4.63
C ASN A 407 -13.70 23.49 -3.16
N ARG A 408 -13.49 22.21 -2.84
CA ARG A 408 -13.19 21.76 -1.48
C ARG A 408 -11.90 22.43 -0.98
N THR A 409 -11.87 22.79 0.30
CA THR A 409 -10.69 23.31 1.03
C THR A 409 -10.60 22.65 2.39
N LEU A 410 -9.43 22.69 3.03
CA LEU A 410 -9.27 22.28 4.43
C LEU A 410 -8.76 23.45 5.27
N ASP A 411 -9.35 23.67 6.44
CA ASP A 411 -8.79 24.55 7.47
C ASP A 411 -8.21 23.74 8.63
N ALA A 412 -6.88 23.75 8.75
CA ALA A 412 -6.12 23.07 9.79
C ALA A 412 -5.69 24.02 10.93
N SER A 413 -6.24 25.25 11.00
CA SER A 413 -5.85 26.25 12.02
C SER A 413 -6.09 25.77 13.45
N SER A 414 -7.14 24.99 13.69
CA SER A 414 -7.43 24.34 14.98
C SER A 414 -7.17 22.83 14.95
N GLY A 415 -6.37 22.37 13.99
CA GLY A 415 -6.04 20.96 13.79
C GLY A 415 -4.55 20.71 13.87
N SER A 416 -4.06 19.78 13.04
CA SER A 416 -2.65 19.38 13.06
C SER A 416 -2.10 19.08 11.67
N ALA A 417 -0.78 19.13 11.55
CA ALA A 417 -0.03 18.70 10.38
C ALA A 417 1.05 17.70 10.81
N ARG A 418 0.98 16.49 10.27
CA ARG A 418 1.99 15.45 10.43
C ARG A 418 2.88 15.43 9.20
N LEU A 419 4.12 15.88 9.35
CA LEU A 419 5.13 15.81 8.32
C LEU A 419 5.67 14.38 8.21
N MET A 420 5.63 13.84 7.00
CA MET A 420 6.05 12.47 6.69
C MET A 420 7.39 12.48 5.97
N ARG A 421 8.15 11.40 6.11
CA ARG A 421 9.39 11.26 5.32
C ARG A 421 9.05 11.30 3.83
N THR A 422 9.73 12.18 3.12
CA THR A 422 9.52 12.48 1.71
C THR A 422 10.60 11.77 0.89
N PRO A 423 10.25 10.86 -0.02
CA PRO A 423 11.24 10.27 -0.92
C PRO A 423 11.62 11.29 -2.00
N LEU A 424 12.88 11.35 -2.36
CA LEU A 424 13.44 12.24 -3.38
C LEU A 424 14.33 11.44 -4.32
N TRP A 425 14.26 11.76 -5.61
CA TRP A 425 15.19 11.23 -6.61
C TRP A 425 15.87 12.37 -7.34
N GLY A 426 17.18 12.26 -7.53
CA GLY A 426 17.96 13.22 -8.31
C GLY A 426 19.08 12.56 -9.10
N GLN A 427 19.52 13.22 -10.17
CA GLN A 427 20.75 12.88 -10.88
C GLN A 427 21.92 13.64 -10.24
N PHE A 428 22.96 12.92 -9.85
CA PHE A 428 24.15 13.51 -9.23
C PHE A 428 24.78 14.59 -10.11
N ILE A 429 25.07 15.76 -9.53
CA ILE A 429 25.84 16.83 -10.18
C ILE A 429 27.20 16.96 -9.50
N SER A 430 27.20 17.17 -8.19
CA SER A 430 28.40 17.39 -7.40
C SER A 430 28.15 17.11 -5.91
N SER A 431 29.22 17.01 -5.14
CA SER A 431 29.18 16.90 -3.68
C SER A 431 30.17 17.86 -3.03
N ALA A 432 29.76 18.46 -1.92
CA ALA A 432 30.61 19.18 -0.98
C ALA A 432 30.44 18.56 0.42
N THR A 433 31.20 19.02 1.41
CA THR A 433 31.11 18.49 2.79
C THR A 433 29.67 18.58 3.32
N GLY A 434 29.03 17.42 3.51
CA GLY A 434 27.68 17.31 4.07
C GLY A 434 26.54 17.72 3.12
N VAL A 435 26.81 18.02 1.85
CA VAL A 435 25.79 18.43 0.87
C VAL A 435 26.03 17.76 -0.48
N VAL A 436 24.98 17.17 -1.05
CA VAL A 436 24.94 16.67 -2.42
C VAL A 436 24.05 17.58 -3.25
N THR A 437 24.56 18.03 -4.39
CA THR A 437 23.75 18.77 -5.37
C THR A 437 23.29 17.81 -6.46
N VAL A 438 21.98 17.82 -6.74
CA VAL A 438 21.37 16.96 -7.74
C VAL A 438 20.50 17.75 -8.70
N LYS A 439 20.37 17.27 -9.93
CA LYS A 439 19.24 17.63 -10.79
C LYS A 439 18.07 16.80 -10.34
N LEU A 440 17.08 17.44 -9.72
CA LEU A 440 15.90 16.80 -9.21
C LEU A 440 15.15 16.07 -10.33
N GLN A 441 14.71 14.85 -10.06
CA GLN A 441 13.92 14.02 -10.97
C GLN A 441 12.52 13.75 -10.43
N SER A 442 12.37 13.67 -9.10
CA SER A 442 11.05 13.56 -8.46
C SER A 442 11.15 13.91 -6.96
N ILE A 443 10.09 14.50 -6.41
CA ILE A 443 9.86 14.64 -4.96
C ILE A 443 8.49 14.03 -4.64
N ALA A 444 8.45 13.14 -3.65
CA ALA A 444 7.23 12.40 -3.28
C ALA A 444 6.56 11.71 -4.48
N GLY A 445 7.36 11.23 -5.45
CA GLY A 445 6.88 10.61 -6.68
C GLY A 445 6.36 11.59 -7.74
N SER A 446 6.39 12.90 -7.50
CA SER A 446 5.86 13.92 -8.41
C SER A 446 6.97 14.58 -9.23
N ASP A 447 6.66 14.92 -10.48
CA ASP A 447 7.58 15.64 -11.38
C ASP A 447 7.95 17.03 -10.81
N PRO A 448 9.24 17.44 -10.85
CA PRO A 448 9.70 18.73 -10.33
C PRO A 448 8.97 19.96 -10.90
N SER A 449 8.44 19.87 -12.13
CA SER A 449 7.70 20.96 -12.77
C SER A 449 6.35 21.28 -12.13
N MET A 450 5.83 20.37 -11.28
CA MET A 450 4.61 20.58 -10.51
C MET A 450 4.80 21.51 -9.30
N PHE A 451 6.05 21.75 -8.89
CA PHE A 451 6.38 22.50 -7.68
C PHE A 451 6.71 23.97 -7.99
N ASN A 452 6.14 24.87 -7.19
CA ASN A 452 6.53 26.26 -7.14
C ASN A 452 7.42 26.51 -5.92
N PHE A 453 8.74 26.51 -6.12
CA PHE A 453 9.73 26.69 -5.05
C PHE A 453 9.90 28.14 -4.55
N ALA A 454 9.10 29.10 -5.05
CA ALA A 454 9.19 30.49 -4.61
C ALA A 454 9.00 30.63 -3.08
N GLY A 455 9.90 31.36 -2.43
CA GLY A 455 9.89 31.62 -0.99
C GLY A 455 10.42 30.48 -0.11
N THR A 456 10.93 29.40 -0.69
CA THR A 456 11.57 28.31 0.07
C THR A 456 12.92 28.72 0.67
N GLY A 457 13.59 29.71 0.09
CA GLY A 457 14.90 30.19 0.48
C GLY A 457 14.90 31.32 1.50
N SER A 458 16.04 31.44 2.20
CA SER A 458 16.38 32.59 3.07
C SER A 458 16.34 33.95 2.34
N SER A 459 16.39 33.90 1.00
CA SER A 459 16.10 35.00 0.09
C SER A 459 15.57 34.41 -1.23
N ALA A 460 14.96 35.22 -2.09
CA ALA A 460 14.48 34.75 -3.39
C ALA A 460 15.60 34.18 -4.29
N ALA A 461 16.85 34.62 -4.11
CA ALA A 461 18.01 34.07 -4.85
C ALA A 461 18.44 32.68 -4.33
N ASN A 462 17.98 32.31 -3.14
CA ASN A 462 18.27 31.07 -2.45
C ASN A 462 17.08 30.09 -2.46
N ASP A 463 16.00 30.43 -3.18
CA ASP A 463 14.89 29.50 -3.39
C ASP A 463 15.40 28.22 -4.05
N ALA A 464 14.87 27.07 -3.62
CA ALA A 464 15.24 25.78 -4.16
C ALA A 464 15.01 25.74 -5.68
N THR A 465 15.88 25.04 -6.42
CA THR A 465 15.72 24.89 -7.87
C THR A 465 15.87 23.45 -8.29
N ALA A 466 14.98 22.96 -9.16
CA ALA A 466 15.03 21.58 -9.64
C ALA A 466 16.35 21.26 -10.38
N SER A 467 16.99 22.23 -11.02
CA SER A 467 18.25 22.04 -11.74
C SER A 467 19.48 21.91 -10.84
N ALA A 468 19.41 22.35 -9.59
CA ALA A 468 20.55 22.37 -8.66
C ALA A 468 20.07 22.22 -7.20
N TYR A 469 19.25 21.20 -6.96
CA TYR A 469 18.62 20.95 -5.67
C TYR A 469 19.65 20.44 -4.66
N GLN A 470 19.73 21.08 -3.50
CA GLN A 470 20.75 20.81 -2.48
C GLN A 470 20.21 19.92 -1.37
N VAL A 471 20.79 18.73 -1.25
CA VAL A 471 20.43 17.74 -0.23
C VAL A 471 21.53 17.71 0.84
N GLN A 472 21.18 18.12 2.05
CA GLN A 472 22.01 17.87 3.22
C GLN A 472 22.02 16.37 3.52
N VAL A 473 23.22 15.80 3.65
CA VAL A 473 23.42 14.40 3.99
C VAL A 473 24.09 14.27 5.36
N PRO A 474 23.79 13.21 6.15
CA PRO A 474 24.46 12.97 7.42
C PRO A 474 25.97 12.84 7.22
N ALA A 475 26.78 13.35 8.15
CA ALA A 475 28.24 13.28 8.06
C ALA A 475 28.78 11.83 8.00
N ALA A 476 28.02 10.86 8.52
CA ALA A 476 28.33 9.45 8.47
C ALA A 476 28.03 8.78 7.10
N LEU A 477 27.31 9.45 6.20
CA LEU A 477 26.98 8.91 4.89
C LEU A 477 28.21 8.99 3.97
N GLN A 478 28.81 7.84 3.68
CA GLN A 478 29.84 7.71 2.66
C GLN A 478 29.19 7.44 1.31
N LEU A 479 29.28 8.38 0.38
CA LEU A 479 28.84 8.15 -0.99
C LEU A 479 29.92 7.35 -1.73
N PRO A 480 29.55 6.33 -2.53
CA PRO A 480 30.49 5.70 -3.44
C PRO A 480 31.02 6.72 -4.47
N PRO A 481 32.05 6.39 -5.26
CA PRO A 481 32.42 7.21 -6.41
C PRO A 481 31.23 7.31 -7.38
N LEU A 482 30.63 8.49 -7.48
CA LEU A 482 29.47 8.76 -8.34
C LEU A 482 29.90 9.54 -9.59
N GLN A 483 29.35 9.16 -10.73
CA GLN A 483 29.52 9.91 -11.98
C GLN A 483 28.40 10.94 -12.09
N ALA A 484 28.68 12.08 -12.74
CA ALA A 484 27.64 13.03 -13.06
C ALA A 484 26.51 12.34 -13.85
N GLY A 485 25.26 12.56 -13.47
CA GLY A 485 24.09 11.88 -14.03
C GLY A 485 23.67 10.61 -13.31
N SER A 486 24.48 10.05 -12.40
CA SER A 486 24.11 8.85 -11.63
C SER A 486 22.82 9.11 -10.82
N PRO A 487 21.80 8.22 -10.89
CA PRO A 487 20.58 8.38 -10.12
C PRO A 487 20.83 8.13 -8.64
N LEU A 488 20.29 8.99 -7.79
CA LEU A 488 20.41 8.94 -6.34
C LEU A 488 19.03 9.04 -5.66
N PRO A 489 18.64 8.03 -4.89
CA PRO A 489 17.49 8.13 -3.99
C PRO A 489 17.89 8.79 -2.66
N PHE A 490 16.96 9.58 -2.11
CA PHE A 490 17.03 10.12 -0.75
C PHE A 490 15.70 9.95 -0.05
N LEU A 491 15.74 9.87 1.28
CA LEU A 491 14.57 9.87 2.15
C LEU A 491 14.84 10.78 3.34
N GLY A 492 13.89 11.65 3.67
CA GLY A 492 14.10 12.67 4.69
C GLY A 492 12.98 13.71 4.72
N PHE A 493 13.33 14.94 5.12
CA PHE A 493 12.38 16.06 5.24
C PHE A 493 12.85 17.25 4.42
N VAL A 494 11.91 18.01 3.87
CA VAL A 494 12.22 19.30 3.22
C VAL A 494 12.61 20.30 4.31
N THR A 495 13.59 21.16 4.03
CA THR A 495 13.99 22.22 4.95
C THR A 495 12.82 23.20 5.16
N PRO A 496 12.65 23.79 6.37
CA PRO A 496 11.58 24.75 6.64
C PRO A 496 11.46 25.86 5.59
N PHE A 497 10.24 26.34 5.38
CA PHE A 497 9.96 27.38 4.39
C PHE A 497 10.79 28.64 4.69
N GLY A 498 11.30 29.32 3.68
CA GLY A 498 12.17 30.49 3.84
C GLY A 498 13.56 30.22 4.44
N SER A 499 14.03 28.97 4.49
CA SER A 499 15.31 28.61 5.14
C SER A 499 16.33 27.93 4.23
N ALA A 500 15.99 27.60 2.98
CA ALA A 500 16.96 27.06 2.04
C ALA A 500 18.08 28.08 1.70
N PRO A 501 19.29 27.60 1.30
CA PRO A 501 19.76 26.22 1.27
C PRO A 501 20.31 25.70 2.62
N PRO A 502 20.48 24.38 2.83
CA PRO A 502 20.10 23.28 1.93
C PRO A 502 18.58 23.13 1.79
N ASP A 503 18.12 22.55 0.68
CA ASP A 503 16.69 22.42 0.35
C ASP A 503 16.03 21.23 1.06
N PHE A 504 16.83 20.22 1.43
CA PHE A 504 16.35 18.96 1.98
C PHE A 504 17.33 18.35 2.97
N LYS A 505 16.82 17.69 4.00
CA LYS A 505 17.59 16.99 5.03
C LYS A 505 17.37 15.49 4.91
N ALA A 506 18.34 14.78 4.33
CA ALA A 506 18.28 13.33 4.22
C ALA A 506 18.56 12.64 5.57
N LEU A 507 17.80 11.59 5.86
CA LEU A 507 17.90 10.78 7.09
C LEU A 507 18.50 9.38 6.85
N ILE A 508 19.09 9.17 5.67
CA ILE A 508 19.42 7.84 5.14
C ILE A 508 20.25 7.01 6.15
N PRO A 509 19.74 5.83 6.59
CA PRO A 509 20.59 4.79 7.18
C PRO A 509 21.40 4.10 6.07
N ALA A 510 22.55 3.54 6.41
CA ALA A 510 23.65 3.09 5.55
C ALA A 510 23.37 1.95 4.52
N GLU A 511 22.12 1.75 4.06
CA GLU A 511 21.73 0.61 3.20
C GLU A 511 21.03 1.00 1.88
N LEU A 512 21.34 2.16 1.30
CA LEU A 512 21.06 2.39 -0.12
C LEU A 512 22.18 1.78 -0.99
N LEU A 513 22.15 0.44 -1.04
CA LEU A 513 22.71 -0.39 -2.13
C LEU A 513 22.07 0.02 -3.47
N PRO A 514 22.70 -0.27 -4.62
CA PRO A 514 22.22 0.15 -5.94
C PRO A 514 20.71 -0.04 -6.07
N PRO A 515 20.00 0.97 -6.59
CA PRO A 515 18.54 0.99 -6.57
C PRO A 515 17.97 -0.25 -7.25
N ASN A 516 16.98 -0.87 -6.60
CA ASN A 516 16.21 -1.97 -7.20
C ASN A 516 15.59 -1.48 -8.50
N ALA A 517 15.80 -2.25 -9.56
CA ALA A 517 15.22 -2.10 -10.86
C ALA A 517 13.98 -2.99 -10.98
N LEU A 518 12.94 -2.47 -11.61
CA LEU A 518 11.76 -3.20 -12.03
C LEU A 518 11.79 -3.36 -13.56
N ALA A 519 11.87 -4.60 -14.04
CA ALA A 519 11.62 -4.93 -15.43
C ALA A 519 10.13 -5.15 -15.67
N LEU A 520 9.56 -4.49 -16.68
CA LEU A 520 8.21 -4.74 -17.17
C LEU A 520 8.27 -5.03 -18.67
N LEU A 521 7.90 -6.25 -19.03
CA LEU A 521 7.83 -6.72 -20.41
C LEU A 521 6.41 -7.19 -20.70
N ALA A 522 5.85 -6.82 -21.86
CA ALA A 522 4.54 -7.29 -22.27
C ALA A 522 4.43 -7.44 -23.80
N TRP A 523 3.73 -8.49 -24.23
CA TRP A 523 3.44 -8.80 -25.63
C TRP A 523 1.94 -8.69 -25.91
N ALA A 524 1.61 -8.33 -27.15
CA ALA A 524 0.24 -8.36 -27.63
C ALA A 524 -0.34 -9.78 -27.52
N SER A 525 -1.65 -9.90 -27.31
CA SER A 525 -2.34 -11.20 -27.41
C SER A 525 -2.08 -11.85 -28.79
N PRO A 526 -1.75 -13.15 -28.86
CA PRO A 526 -1.80 -14.15 -27.78
C PRO A 526 -0.54 -14.23 -26.89
N GLY A 527 0.51 -13.47 -27.17
CA GLY A 527 1.82 -13.51 -26.49
C GLY A 527 2.92 -14.10 -27.39
N VAL A 528 4.06 -14.47 -26.80
CA VAL A 528 5.18 -15.13 -27.48
C VAL A 528 5.40 -16.54 -26.93
N THR A 529 5.50 -17.54 -27.82
CA THR A 529 5.63 -18.96 -27.44
C THR A 529 7.07 -19.42 -27.19
N ALA A 530 8.06 -18.63 -27.64
CA ALA A 530 9.49 -18.83 -27.38
C ALA A 530 10.15 -17.54 -26.85
N PRO A 531 9.76 -17.08 -25.64
CA PRO A 531 10.26 -15.83 -25.04
C PRO A 531 11.75 -15.88 -24.68
N PHE A 532 12.23 -17.04 -24.24
CA PHE A 532 13.58 -17.22 -23.74
C PHE A 532 14.45 -17.97 -24.74
N ASP A 533 15.73 -17.64 -24.76
CA ASP A 533 16.74 -18.45 -25.44
C ASP A 533 16.85 -19.82 -24.76
N ALA A 534 16.85 -20.88 -25.56
CA ALA A 534 16.79 -22.25 -25.06
C ALA A 534 18.20 -22.89 -25.00
N PRO A 535 18.44 -23.81 -24.04
CA PRO A 535 17.53 -24.27 -23.00
C PRO A 535 17.46 -23.30 -21.81
N LEU A 536 16.32 -23.27 -21.12
CA LEU A 536 16.19 -22.54 -19.86
C LEU A 536 17.10 -23.17 -18.79
N SER A 537 17.79 -22.34 -17.99
CA SER A 537 18.72 -22.78 -16.97
C SER A 537 18.29 -22.34 -15.57
N ALA A 538 18.55 -23.17 -14.56
CA ALA A 538 18.38 -22.83 -13.15
C ALA A 538 19.36 -21.75 -12.64
N THR A 539 20.29 -21.30 -13.48
CA THR A 539 21.24 -20.22 -13.15
C THR A 539 20.96 -18.92 -13.89
N HIS A 540 20.24 -18.96 -15.00
CA HIS A 540 19.80 -17.77 -15.73
C HIS A 540 18.75 -18.12 -16.80
N VAL A 541 17.94 -17.13 -17.18
CA VAL A 541 17.14 -17.17 -18.41
C VAL A 541 17.37 -15.89 -19.21
N LEU A 542 17.54 -16.01 -20.53
CA LEU A 542 17.88 -14.91 -21.43
C LEU A 542 16.72 -14.60 -22.37
N ILE A 543 16.39 -13.32 -22.54
CA ILE A 543 15.53 -12.85 -23.64
C ILE A 543 16.43 -12.10 -24.63
N THR A 544 16.43 -12.55 -25.88
CA THR A 544 17.25 -11.93 -26.93
C THR A 544 16.74 -10.53 -27.27
N GLN A 545 17.62 -9.72 -27.85
CA GLN A 545 17.26 -8.37 -28.31
C GLN A 545 16.08 -8.38 -29.29
N SER A 546 16.05 -9.31 -30.25
CA SER A 546 14.96 -9.40 -31.22
C SER A 546 13.62 -9.76 -30.59
N THR A 547 13.62 -10.64 -29.58
CA THR A 547 12.41 -10.98 -28.83
C THR A 547 11.92 -9.78 -28.00
N LEU A 548 12.83 -9.01 -27.38
CA LEU A 548 12.46 -7.76 -26.69
C LEU A 548 11.85 -6.73 -27.65
N GLN A 549 12.43 -6.55 -28.84
CA GLN A 549 11.93 -5.61 -29.86
C GLN A 549 10.54 -5.99 -30.42
N SER A 550 10.13 -7.25 -30.24
CA SER A 550 8.76 -7.70 -30.59
C SER A 550 7.71 -7.38 -29.52
N ALA A 551 8.16 -7.00 -28.31
CA ALA A 551 7.26 -6.68 -27.20
C ALA A 551 6.57 -5.32 -27.43
N GLN A 552 5.33 -5.20 -26.97
CA GLN A 552 4.63 -3.91 -26.94
C GLN A 552 5.15 -3.00 -25.82
N LEU A 553 5.67 -3.61 -24.75
CA LEU A 553 6.30 -2.94 -23.63
C LEU A 553 7.61 -3.65 -23.32
N HIS A 554 8.70 -2.90 -23.24
CA HIS A 554 9.99 -3.38 -22.75
C HIS A 554 10.70 -2.24 -22.01
N LEU A 555 10.64 -2.26 -20.68
CA LEU A 555 11.28 -1.21 -19.88
C LEU A 555 11.96 -1.78 -18.63
N ILE A 556 13.06 -1.14 -18.26
CA ILE A 556 13.67 -1.27 -16.94
C ILE A 556 13.50 0.07 -16.22
N ARG A 557 12.87 0.06 -15.05
CA ARG A 557 12.63 1.25 -14.24
C ARG A 557 13.51 1.23 -13.01
N ILE A 558 14.20 2.33 -12.75
CA ILE A 558 15.02 2.56 -11.56
C ILE A 558 14.59 3.90 -10.97
N GLY A 559 13.69 3.87 -9.99
CA GLY A 559 13.02 5.08 -9.52
C GLY A 559 12.30 5.79 -10.69
N PRO A 560 12.52 7.09 -10.93
CA PRO A 560 11.95 7.80 -12.07
C PRO A 560 12.71 7.57 -13.39
N VAL A 561 13.86 6.90 -13.38
CA VAL A 561 14.63 6.64 -14.60
C VAL A 561 14.05 5.42 -15.33
N GLN A 562 13.80 5.57 -16.62
CA GLN A 562 13.41 4.47 -17.50
C GLN A 562 14.55 4.18 -18.49
N LEU A 563 14.87 2.90 -18.65
CA LEU A 563 15.86 2.38 -19.57
C LEU A 563 15.18 1.38 -20.50
N ASP A 564 15.62 1.35 -21.76
CA ASP A 564 15.15 0.38 -22.74
C ASP A 564 16.10 -0.84 -22.79
N PRO A 565 15.69 -2.02 -22.31
CA PRO A 565 16.52 -3.22 -22.40
C PRO A 565 16.73 -3.70 -23.85
N ALA A 566 15.84 -3.34 -24.79
CA ALA A 566 15.98 -3.68 -26.20
C ALA A 566 17.10 -2.90 -26.90
N ALA A 567 17.63 -1.84 -26.28
CA ALA A 567 18.81 -1.13 -26.75
C ALA A 567 20.12 -1.88 -26.47
N VAL A 568 20.11 -2.89 -25.60
CA VAL A 568 21.29 -3.70 -25.24
C VAL A 568 21.45 -4.85 -26.24
N PRO A 569 22.56 -4.94 -26.99
CA PRO A 569 22.74 -5.99 -28.01
C PRO A 569 22.72 -7.42 -27.46
N ALA A 570 23.15 -7.60 -26.21
CA ALA A 570 23.12 -8.90 -25.53
C ALA A 570 21.70 -9.37 -25.15
N GLY A 571 20.71 -8.48 -25.20
CA GLY A 571 19.37 -8.72 -24.67
C GLY A 571 19.28 -8.50 -23.15
N LEU A 572 18.33 -9.18 -22.50
CA LEU A 572 18.08 -9.09 -21.07
C LEU A 572 18.19 -10.47 -20.42
N SER A 573 19.17 -10.62 -19.52
CA SER A 573 19.40 -11.85 -18.77
C SER A 573 18.88 -11.72 -17.33
N PHE A 574 18.07 -12.66 -16.88
CA PHE A 574 17.62 -12.77 -15.50
C PHE A 574 18.46 -13.80 -14.77
N VAL A 575 19.17 -13.37 -13.73
CA VAL A 575 20.04 -14.21 -12.89
C VAL A 575 19.51 -14.19 -11.46
N PRO A 576 19.29 -15.31 -10.76
CA PRO A 576 18.80 -15.26 -9.39
C PRO A 576 19.86 -14.63 -8.48
N ALA A 577 19.45 -13.78 -7.55
CA ALA A 577 20.38 -13.31 -6.53
C ALA A 577 20.79 -14.45 -5.59
N THR A 578 21.83 -14.21 -4.81
CA THR A 578 22.39 -15.18 -3.86
C THR A 578 22.03 -14.86 -2.40
N THR A 579 21.35 -13.75 -2.16
CA THR A 579 20.98 -13.25 -0.84
C THR A 579 19.56 -12.68 -0.87
N GLY A 580 18.92 -12.62 0.31
CA GLY A 580 17.57 -12.10 0.45
C GLY A 580 16.46 -13.12 0.16
N PRO A 581 15.20 -12.75 0.43
CA PRO A 581 14.06 -13.61 0.15
C PRO A 581 13.81 -13.69 -1.37
N MET A 582 13.53 -14.92 -1.83
CA MET A 582 13.22 -15.22 -3.23
C MET A 582 11.72 -15.42 -3.41
N THR A 583 11.10 -14.73 -4.37
CA THR A 583 9.67 -14.87 -4.65
C THR A 583 9.43 -14.91 -6.16
N PHE A 584 9.17 -16.10 -6.68
CA PHE A 584 8.84 -16.30 -8.09
C PHE A 584 7.40 -16.79 -8.24
N ALA A 585 6.73 -16.41 -9.33
CA ALA A 585 5.38 -16.87 -9.59
C ALA A 585 5.09 -17.08 -11.08
N ILE A 586 4.28 -18.10 -11.38
CA ILE A 586 3.72 -18.31 -12.72
C ILE A 586 2.21 -18.06 -12.62
N ALA A 587 1.75 -17.02 -13.31
CA ALA A 587 0.34 -16.73 -13.45
C ALA A 587 -0.20 -17.41 -14.71
N ARG A 588 -1.32 -18.12 -14.60
CA ARG A 588 -2.05 -18.71 -15.72
C ARG A 588 -3.46 -18.17 -15.77
N VAL A 589 -3.85 -17.75 -16.96
CA VAL A 589 -5.22 -17.35 -17.27
C VAL A 589 -5.90 -18.49 -18.00
N ALA A 590 -6.91 -19.08 -17.38
CA ALA A 590 -7.72 -20.11 -18.02
C ALA A 590 -8.82 -19.49 -18.90
N ARG A 591 -9.35 -20.29 -19.84
CA ARG A 591 -10.42 -19.86 -20.77
C ARG A 591 -11.72 -19.47 -20.06
N ASP A 592 -11.96 -20.00 -18.86
CA ASP A 592 -13.09 -19.64 -18.01
C ASP A 592 -12.87 -18.35 -17.21
N ARG A 593 -11.77 -17.62 -17.49
CA ARG A 593 -11.35 -16.37 -16.83
C ARG A 593 -10.85 -16.56 -15.41
N SER A 594 -10.61 -17.79 -14.96
CA SER A 594 -9.93 -18.02 -13.69
C SER A 594 -8.45 -17.64 -13.80
N HIS A 595 -7.98 -16.90 -12.79
CA HIS A 595 -6.58 -16.53 -12.64
C HIS A 595 -5.96 -17.43 -11.57
N THR A 596 -5.02 -18.27 -11.97
CA THR A 596 -4.29 -19.15 -11.05
C THR A 596 -2.83 -18.78 -10.98
N PHE A 597 -2.23 -18.83 -9.79
CA PHE A 597 -0.83 -18.51 -9.56
C PHE A 597 -0.15 -19.67 -8.83
N ASP A 598 0.98 -20.12 -9.34
CA ASP A 598 1.88 -21.01 -8.59
C ASP A 598 3.06 -20.19 -8.09
N SER A 599 3.32 -20.22 -6.79
CA SER A 599 4.45 -19.53 -6.16
C SER A 599 5.63 -20.48 -5.94
N PHE A 600 6.84 -19.92 -6.01
CA PHE A 600 8.11 -20.64 -5.82
C PHE A 600 9.09 -19.78 -5.02
N THR A 601 9.89 -20.43 -4.18
CA THR A 601 11.00 -19.81 -3.42
C THR A 601 12.37 -20.20 -3.97
N SER A 602 12.40 -21.01 -5.04
CA SER A 602 13.59 -21.49 -5.73
C SER A 602 13.51 -21.11 -7.20
N PHE A 603 14.56 -20.47 -7.73
CA PHE A 603 14.62 -20.12 -9.14
C PHE A 603 14.68 -21.38 -10.02
N GLY A 604 15.35 -22.44 -9.56
CA GLY A 604 15.41 -23.71 -10.29
C GLY A 604 14.05 -24.41 -10.41
N ASP A 605 13.26 -24.42 -9.32
CA ASP A 605 11.92 -25.01 -9.33
C ASP A 605 10.97 -24.19 -10.23
N PHE A 606 11.06 -22.86 -10.12
CA PHE A 606 10.34 -21.93 -10.99
C PHE A 606 10.66 -22.14 -12.47
N VAL A 607 11.94 -22.17 -12.84
CA VAL A 607 12.37 -22.38 -14.23
C VAL A 607 11.95 -23.77 -14.74
N THR A 608 12.00 -24.79 -13.89
CA THR A 608 11.55 -26.15 -14.25
C THR A 608 10.05 -26.17 -14.55
N ALA A 609 9.23 -25.53 -13.71
CA ALA A 609 7.80 -25.42 -13.94
C ALA A 609 7.49 -24.62 -15.22
N LEU A 610 8.18 -23.49 -15.41
CA LEU A 610 8.03 -22.62 -16.59
C LEU A 610 8.40 -23.34 -17.89
N ALA A 611 9.50 -24.10 -17.90
CA ALA A 611 9.88 -24.93 -19.04
C ALA A 611 8.82 -26.01 -19.35
N GLY A 612 8.16 -26.55 -18.32
CA GLY A 612 7.04 -27.48 -18.46
C GLY A 612 5.80 -26.85 -19.10
N ASP A 613 5.55 -25.55 -18.90
CA ASP A 613 4.44 -24.83 -19.52
C ASP A 613 4.75 -24.41 -20.98
N LEU A 614 6.00 -24.02 -21.28
CA LEU A 614 6.45 -23.50 -22.57
C LEU A 614 6.71 -24.60 -23.61
N THR A 615 5.65 -25.35 -23.93
CA THR A 615 5.66 -26.47 -24.90
C THR A 615 5.33 -26.04 -26.33
N GLY A 616 5.28 -24.73 -26.60
CA GLY A 616 4.90 -24.14 -27.90
C GLY A 616 3.41 -23.86 -28.08
N MET A 617 2.54 -24.36 -27.17
CA MET A 617 1.10 -24.05 -27.15
C MET A 617 0.73 -22.94 -26.16
N THR A 618 1.58 -22.72 -25.15
CA THR A 618 1.42 -21.66 -24.16
C THR A 618 2.33 -20.50 -24.55
N ALA A 619 1.83 -19.27 -24.41
CA ALA A 619 2.59 -18.07 -24.69
C ALA A 619 2.85 -17.27 -23.41
N VAL A 620 4.01 -16.62 -23.33
CA VAL A 620 4.25 -15.56 -22.36
C VAL A 620 3.60 -14.29 -22.87
N ARG A 621 2.79 -13.68 -22.01
CA ARG A 621 2.14 -12.40 -22.28
C ARG A 621 2.78 -11.25 -21.53
N ALA A 622 3.28 -11.48 -20.32
CA ALA A 622 3.96 -10.47 -19.54
C ALA A 622 5.03 -11.07 -18.62
N ILE A 623 6.06 -10.29 -18.33
CA ILE A 623 7.07 -10.60 -17.32
C ILE A 623 7.27 -9.35 -16.48
N ALA A 624 7.24 -9.52 -15.16
CA ALA A 624 7.68 -8.51 -14.22
C ALA A 624 8.78 -9.09 -13.34
N ALA A 625 9.89 -8.36 -13.18
CA ALA A 625 11.00 -8.83 -12.38
C ALA A 625 11.66 -7.70 -11.60
N GLU A 626 12.07 -7.99 -10.38
CA GLU A 626 12.68 -7.01 -9.48
C GLU A 626 14.06 -7.49 -9.02
N GLY A 627 15.04 -6.59 -9.05
CA GLY A 627 16.41 -6.92 -8.73
C GLY A 627 17.39 -5.80 -9.05
N THR A 628 18.69 -6.08 -9.02
CA THR A 628 19.72 -5.09 -9.39
C THR A 628 20.03 -5.20 -10.88
N TYR A 629 19.98 -4.08 -11.61
CA TYR A 629 20.24 -4.05 -13.06
C TYR A 629 21.60 -3.46 -13.41
N ASP A 630 22.36 -4.15 -14.27
CA ASP A 630 23.53 -3.60 -14.95
C ASP A 630 23.19 -3.27 -16.41
N PRO A 631 23.07 -1.97 -16.76
CA PRO A 631 22.72 -1.55 -18.12
C PRO A 631 23.80 -1.84 -19.17
N THR A 632 25.05 -2.12 -18.74
CA THR A 632 26.15 -2.42 -19.67
C THR A 632 26.08 -3.86 -20.17
N SER A 633 25.80 -4.79 -19.27
CA SER A 633 25.73 -6.22 -19.57
C SER A 633 24.32 -6.71 -19.89
N GLY A 634 23.28 -5.92 -19.59
CA GLY A 634 21.88 -6.34 -19.73
C GLY A 634 21.49 -7.41 -18.70
N VAL A 635 22.16 -7.46 -17.56
CA VAL A 635 21.90 -8.45 -16.50
C VAL A 635 21.02 -7.83 -15.42
N LEU A 636 19.89 -8.47 -15.13
CA LEU A 636 19.05 -8.21 -13.97
C LEU A 636 19.22 -9.35 -12.96
N THR A 637 19.83 -9.05 -11.82
CA THR A 637 19.98 -9.99 -10.71
C THR A 637 18.70 -9.99 -9.87
N VAL A 638 17.82 -10.95 -10.10
CA VAL A 638 16.44 -10.98 -9.60
C VAL A 638 16.30 -11.64 -8.22
N ASN A 639 15.53 -10.98 -7.35
CA ASN A 639 14.95 -11.59 -6.14
C ASN A 639 13.49 -11.99 -6.37
N ARG A 640 12.84 -11.34 -7.35
CA ARG A 640 11.44 -11.59 -7.69
C ARG A 640 11.26 -11.64 -9.20
N MET A 641 10.45 -12.59 -9.66
CA MET A 641 10.06 -12.70 -11.07
C MET A 641 8.68 -13.33 -11.18
N LEU A 642 7.78 -12.64 -11.87
CA LEU A 642 6.43 -13.09 -12.17
C LEU A 642 6.31 -13.23 -13.69
N VAL A 643 5.82 -14.39 -14.14
CA VAL A 643 5.59 -14.66 -15.56
C VAL A 643 4.11 -14.95 -15.78
N ALA A 644 3.50 -14.17 -16.66
CA ALA A 644 2.12 -14.31 -17.07
C ALA A 644 2.04 -15.16 -18.33
N LEU A 645 1.35 -16.29 -18.21
CA LEU A 645 1.09 -17.21 -19.29
C LEU A 645 -0.36 -17.13 -19.77
N THR A 646 -0.51 -17.17 -21.08
CA THR A 646 -1.77 -17.36 -21.78
C THR A 646 -1.75 -18.76 -22.40
N GLY A 647 -2.64 -19.63 -21.93
CA GLY A 647 -2.81 -20.99 -22.46
C GLY A 647 -3.82 -21.02 -23.61
N GLY A 648 -3.48 -21.75 -24.68
CA GLY A 648 -4.19 -21.81 -25.96
C GLY A 648 -5.64 -22.27 -25.95
#